data_AF-A0A8H6MKG6-F1
#
_entry.id   AF-A0A8H6MKG6-F1
#
_cell.length_a   1.000
_cell.length_b   1.000
_cell.length_c   1.000
_cell.angle_alpha   90.00
_cell.angle_beta   90.00
_cell.angle_gamma   90.00
#
_symmetry.space_group_name_H-M   'P 1'
#
loop_
_entity.id
_entity.type
_entity.pdbx_description
1 polymer ?
#
loop_
_entity_poly.entity_id
_entity_poly.type
_entity_poly.pdbx_seq_one_letter_code
_entity_poly.pdbx_strand_id
1 'polypeptide(L)'
;MASIPRQIGRPSPFGPNPSTPQYLAVNSPEPTPPNVESSGLTPTAALVQQANLRARSNLLLQGRREELLSRCNDDQRRTLVTWLHDYWMHSFVTAKLWGKGPQQWTAGLVSEVTLGQFDIGGRWAVHSAVPSLDGLTHAPSHRTHEIPQPANLCQWAIHHQEGQDIECREGPKRPIETQAEFDLNDQSSWTLWPAHGTQTRSLQDAMAESFAHGRFSRTSSNELPISNDLVTQAVFKSPEELALDSVAFAIISGNLDSVRETLTNISPMLDFKAIRPYHLAASFLDGGHSCCLVTNGLIWFLTDDHPIALNNVDDDGHTVLDSLMISVLRSHTRLEPADVSSSFKNRTRFPGEEKDICGRWDADNPAVRRLYREEHHRIPKHWKHKFCHSAVQAVCHSMLSIFAPLSAPNINTLSGLFRRHCTNCGLEMKLGPFHTLVMVAYYLAECGMDDETLFGAVACAVCLLVLGGDAALAANVSDDWFMFRMSAEGDECRHHPITAAQLMEQIPRAAIDRWKSPCQTGWRCLFLILQRAAARLSEYLGFRREQASRVLNHRNIELDYQEDYTYQDSEEEGEYEEYPGCFLRQCHWNYDLPCIPKFGTLWASIQTELLTYRKVTDRDPSISANFRMRSLRRWLEGKTDDFLTPLVEDMMMKTYWDCGWFENDETIYVPTASDVSSHYFMNLDVWGRATFIDTIVPLGGGFI
;
A
#
# COMPACT_ATOMS: atom_id res chain seq x y z
N MET A 1 -37.15 17.69 3.28
CA MET A 1 -38.47 18.35 3.22
C MET A 1 -38.82 18.89 4.60
N ALA A 2 -38.83 20.21 4.76
CA ALA A 2 -39.53 20.93 5.82
C ALA A 2 -39.76 22.35 5.29
N SER A 3 -41.02 22.77 5.27
CA SER A 3 -41.57 23.96 4.62
C SER A 3 -41.42 25.21 5.49
N ILE A 4 -41.03 26.34 4.89
CA ILE A 4 -41.17 27.68 5.48
C ILE A 4 -42.39 28.35 4.80
N PRO A 5 -43.35 28.92 5.55
CA PRO A 5 -44.60 29.44 5.02
C PRO A 5 -44.44 30.78 4.30
N ARG A 6 -45.20 30.94 3.20
CA ARG A 6 -45.33 32.19 2.42
C ARG A 6 -46.08 33.25 3.23
N GLN A 7 -45.45 34.41 3.46
CA GLN A 7 -46.19 35.64 3.77
C GLN A 7 -46.76 36.23 2.46
N ILE A 8 -48.09 36.32 2.40
CA ILE A 8 -48.85 36.98 1.34
C ILE A 8 -48.86 38.48 1.63
N GLY A 9 -48.42 39.32 0.68
CA GLY A 9 -48.68 40.76 0.76
C GLY A 9 -47.57 41.73 0.35
N ARG A 10 -46.65 41.40 -0.57
CA ARG A 10 -45.83 42.43 -1.24
C ARG A 10 -45.79 42.24 -2.77
N PRO A 11 -45.97 43.32 -3.55
CA PRO A 11 -45.97 43.27 -5.00
C PRO A 11 -44.59 42.89 -5.58
N SER A 12 -44.62 42.22 -6.73
CA SER A 12 -43.47 41.77 -7.50
C SER A 12 -42.46 42.90 -7.78
N PRO A 13 -41.14 42.67 -7.68
CA PRO A 13 -40.12 43.64 -8.08
C PRO A 13 -39.99 43.82 -9.60
N PHE A 14 -40.78 43.09 -10.41
CA PHE A 14 -40.80 43.20 -11.88
C PHE A 14 -42.09 43.84 -12.40
N GLY A 15 -42.43 45.02 -11.88
CA GLY A 15 -43.41 45.92 -12.51
C GLY A 15 -42.83 46.59 -13.77
N PRO A 16 -43.68 47.17 -14.65
CA PRO A 16 -43.21 47.83 -15.87
C PRO A 16 -42.29 49.01 -15.55
N ASN A 17 -41.15 49.06 -16.25
CA ASN A 17 -40.03 50.00 -16.08
C ASN A 17 -40.46 51.47 -15.91
N PRO A 18 -39.86 52.23 -14.96
CA PRO A 18 -39.87 53.69 -15.04
C PRO A 18 -39.03 54.16 -16.24
N SER A 19 -39.49 55.20 -16.92
CA SER A 19 -38.81 55.86 -18.04
C SER A 19 -37.40 56.30 -17.63
N THR A 20 -36.40 55.99 -18.47
CA THR A 20 -35.01 56.43 -18.29
C THR A 20 -34.93 57.96 -18.18
N PRO A 21 -34.24 58.53 -17.16
CA PRO A 21 -34.07 59.96 -17.06
C PRO A 21 -33.33 60.54 -18.28
N GLN A 22 -33.78 61.66 -18.82
CA GLN A 22 -33.25 62.31 -20.03
C GLN A 22 -31.76 62.70 -19.99
N TYR A 23 -31.09 62.58 -18.84
CA TYR A 23 -29.65 62.87 -18.70
C TYR A 23 -28.73 61.63 -18.90
N LEU A 24 -29.29 60.43 -19.02
CA LEU A 24 -28.56 59.19 -19.30
C LEU A 24 -28.66 58.86 -20.80
N ALA A 25 -27.71 59.36 -21.59
CA ALA A 25 -27.53 58.95 -22.97
C ALA A 25 -26.89 57.55 -23.01
N VAL A 26 -27.71 56.51 -23.16
CA VAL A 26 -27.23 55.15 -23.45
C VAL A 26 -27.01 55.06 -24.96
N ASN A 27 -25.77 55.25 -25.39
CA ASN A 27 -25.39 54.99 -26.78
C ASN A 27 -25.32 53.48 -27.00
N SER A 28 -26.29 52.92 -27.74
CA SER A 28 -26.16 51.57 -28.28
C SER A 28 -25.04 51.55 -29.35
N PRO A 29 -24.20 50.50 -29.42
CA PRO A 29 -23.22 50.39 -30.50
C PRO A 29 -23.92 50.30 -31.86
N GLU A 30 -23.30 50.89 -32.90
CA GLU A 30 -23.82 50.89 -34.27
C GLU A 30 -24.06 49.45 -34.79
N PRO A 31 -25.12 49.23 -35.59
CA PRO A 31 -25.37 47.93 -36.20
C PRO A 31 -24.29 47.63 -37.24
N THR A 32 -23.45 46.65 -36.96
CA THR A 32 -22.48 46.09 -37.91
C THR A 32 -23.24 45.48 -39.11
N PRO A 33 -22.78 45.70 -40.36
CA PRO A 33 -23.45 45.16 -41.55
C PRO A 33 -23.45 43.62 -41.57
N PRO A 34 -24.45 43.00 -42.23
CA PRO A 34 -24.69 41.56 -42.21
C PRO A 34 -23.72 40.86 -43.16
N ASN A 35 -22.45 40.72 -42.78
CA ASN A 35 -21.52 39.80 -43.45
C ASN A 35 -20.21 39.64 -42.67
N VAL A 36 -20.29 39.23 -41.40
CA VAL A 36 -19.20 38.51 -40.74
C VAL A 36 -19.85 37.51 -39.79
N GLU A 37 -19.85 36.23 -40.16
CA GLU A 37 -20.06 35.14 -39.20
C GLU A 37 -18.87 35.11 -38.23
N SER A 38 -18.83 36.04 -37.27
CA SER A 38 -18.04 35.87 -36.06
C SER A 38 -18.97 35.31 -34.99
N SER A 39 -19.00 33.98 -34.88
CA SER A 39 -19.64 33.24 -33.79
C SER A 39 -18.93 33.52 -32.47
N GLY A 40 -19.03 34.76 -31.98
CA GLY A 40 -18.46 35.21 -30.71
C GLY A 40 -19.52 35.30 -29.63
N LEU A 41 -19.19 34.84 -28.42
CA LEU A 41 -19.99 35.08 -27.22
C LEU A 41 -20.17 36.58 -26.99
N THR A 42 -21.34 37.00 -26.50
CA THR A 42 -21.54 38.38 -26.06
C THR A 42 -20.58 38.72 -24.92
N PRO A 43 -20.17 40.00 -24.74
CA PRO A 43 -19.26 40.38 -23.66
C PRO A 43 -19.74 39.93 -22.26
N THR A 44 -21.05 39.98 -22.01
CA THR A 44 -21.65 39.47 -20.78
C THR A 44 -21.55 37.96 -20.66
N ALA A 45 -21.80 37.21 -21.74
CA ALA A 45 -21.66 35.76 -21.73
C ALA A 45 -20.20 35.31 -21.53
N ALA A 46 -19.24 36.04 -22.11
CA ALA A 46 -17.81 35.82 -21.89
C ALA A 46 -17.41 36.05 -20.42
N LEU A 47 -17.91 37.12 -19.79
CA LEU A 47 -17.67 37.39 -18.36
C LEU A 47 -18.29 36.32 -17.45
N VAL A 48 -19.50 35.87 -17.75
CA VAL A 48 -20.16 34.78 -16.99
C VAL A 48 -19.37 33.47 -17.12
N GLN A 49 -18.90 33.16 -18.33
CA GLN A 49 -18.06 31.98 -18.55
C GLN A 49 -16.75 32.07 -17.74
N GLN A 50 -16.06 33.22 -17.78
CA GLN A 50 -14.83 33.43 -17.02
C GLN A 50 -15.05 33.31 -15.50
N ALA A 51 -16.15 33.86 -14.99
CA ALA A 51 -16.53 33.73 -13.59
C ALA A 51 -16.79 32.27 -13.18
N ASN A 52 -17.46 31.50 -14.05
CA ASN A 52 -17.71 30.08 -13.83
C ASN A 52 -16.40 29.26 -13.84
N LEU A 53 -15.51 29.50 -14.80
CA LEU A 53 -14.20 28.84 -14.86
C LEU A 53 -13.39 29.12 -13.59
N ARG A 54 -13.36 30.38 -13.12
CA ARG A 54 -12.68 30.77 -11.89
C ARG A 54 -13.28 30.12 -10.65
N ALA A 55 -14.61 30.10 -10.54
CA ALA A 55 -15.29 29.45 -9.42
C ALA A 55 -14.99 27.95 -9.37
N ARG A 56 -14.96 27.29 -10.52
CA ARG A 56 -14.59 25.86 -10.62
C ARG A 56 -13.11 25.63 -10.32
N SER A 57 -12.19 26.48 -10.80
CA SER A 57 -10.77 26.42 -10.43
C SER A 57 -10.58 26.52 -8.92
N ASN A 58 -11.30 27.43 -8.25
CA ASN A 58 -11.21 27.54 -6.78
C ASN A 58 -11.72 26.27 -6.07
N LEU A 59 -12.77 25.63 -6.57
CA LEU A 59 -13.25 24.36 -6.01
C LEU A 59 -12.23 23.23 -6.19
N LEU A 60 -11.53 23.20 -7.34
CA LEU A 60 -10.43 22.27 -7.59
C LEU A 60 -9.29 22.48 -6.58
N LEU A 61 -8.81 23.73 -6.44
CA LEU A 61 -7.71 24.09 -5.54
C LEU A 61 -8.06 23.88 -4.05
N GLN A 62 -9.34 23.85 -3.70
CA GLN A 62 -9.81 23.55 -2.34
C GLN A 62 -10.04 22.05 -2.08
N GLY A 63 -9.79 21.18 -3.06
CA GLY A 63 -10.05 19.75 -2.95
C GLY A 63 -11.54 19.38 -2.89
N ARG A 64 -12.46 20.31 -3.21
CA ARG A 64 -13.93 20.10 -3.13
C ARG A 64 -14.48 19.40 -4.37
N ARG A 65 -14.01 18.16 -4.57
CA ARG A 65 -14.27 17.33 -5.76
C ARG A 65 -15.76 17.17 -6.09
N GLU A 66 -16.60 16.81 -5.11
CA GLU A 66 -18.02 16.54 -5.36
C GLU A 66 -18.77 17.80 -5.81
N GLU A 67 -18.44 18.95 -5.21
CA GLU A 67 -19.00 20.23 -5.59
C GLU A 67 -18.49 20.70 -6.96
N LEU A 68 -17.22 20.48 -7.26
CA LEU A 68 -16.67 20.74 -8.59
C LEU A 68 -17.40 19.92 -9.67
N LEU A 69 -17.54 18.61 -9.46
CA LEU A 69 -18.19 17.72 -10.41
C LEU A 69 -19.68 18.04 -10.56
N SER A 70 -20.39 18.36 -9.47
CA SER A 70 -21.81 18.77 -9.55
C SER A 70 -22.03 20.03 -10.39
N ARG A 71 -21.04 20.91 -10.48
CA ARG A 71 -21.09 22.14 -11.30
C ARG A 71 -20.66 21.94 -12.75
N CYS A 72 -20.20 20.75 -13.13
CA CYS A 72 -19.85 20.39 -14.49
C CYS A 72 -20.96 19.53 -15.11
N ASN A 73 -21.21 19.70 -16.42
CA ASN A 73 -22.01 18.73 -17.18
C ASN A 73 -21.19 17.45 -17.46
N ASP A 74 -21.81 16.42 -18.03
CA ASP A 74 -21.16 15.11 -18.18
C ASP A 74 -19.91 15.16 -19.08
N ASP A 75 -19.93 15.91 -20.18
CA ASP A 75 -18.76 16.07 -21.04
C ASP A 75 -17.63 16.82 -20.32
N GLN A 76 -17.96 17.91 -19.61
CA GLN A 76 -17.00 18.65 -18.79
C GLN A 76 -16.40 17.77 -17.69
N ARG A 77 -17.20 16.90 -17.05
CA ARG A 77 -16.70 15.94 -16.06
C ARG A 77 -15.71 14.98 -16.70
N ARG A 78 -16.04 14.41 -17.86
CA ARG A 78 -15.14 13.50 -18.60
C ARG A 78 -13.83 14.20 -18.96
N THR A 79 -13.89 15.40 -19.53
CA THR A 79 -12.70 16.18 -19.92
C THR A 79 -11.83 16.49 -18.70
N LEU A 80 -12.42 16.96 -17.60
CA LEU A 80 -11.67 17.29 -16.37
C LEU A 80 -11.03 16.05 -15.75
N VAL A 81 -11.77 14.95 -15.61
CA VAL A 81 -11.25 13.71 -15.03
C VAL A 81 -10.16 13.10 -15.91
N THR A 82 -10.33 13.14 -17.24
CA THR A 82 -9.30 12.69 -18.19
C THR A 82 -8.03 13.51 -18.06
N TRP A 83 -8.15 14.84 -18.01
CA TRP A 83 -7.00 15.72 -17.84
C TRP A 83 -6.25 15.51 -16.52
N LEU A 84 -6.98 15.33 -15.40
CA LEU A 84 -6.36 15.01 -14.10
C LEU A 84 -5.68 13.63 -14.10
N HIS A 85 -6.30 12.64 -14.74
CA HIS A 85 -5.73 11.30 -14.85
C HIS A 85 -4.51 11.26 -15.78
N ASP A 86 -4.51 12.05 -16.86
CA ASP A 86 -3.34 12.23 -17.73
C ASP A 86 -2.16 12.80 -16.96
N TYR A 87 -2.40 13.82 -16.11
CA TYR A 87 -1.36 14.37 -15.24
C TYR A 87 -0.86 13.33 -14.23
N TRP A 88 -1.77 12.61 -13.57
CA TRP A 88 -1.41 11.55 -12.63
C TRP A 88 -0.54 10.46 -13.29
N MET A 89 -0.94 9.98 -14.47
CA MET A 89 -0.20 8.95 -15.20
C MET A 89 1.16 9.47 -15.69
N HIS A 90 1.21 10.71 -16.18
CA HIS A 90 2.46 11.35 -16.58
C HIS A 90 3.44 11.42 -15.40
N SER A 91 2.99 11.93 -14.25
CA SER A 91 3.82 12.04 -13.04
C SER A 91 4.27 10.68 -12.53
N PHE A 92 3.37 9.69 -12.55
CA PHE A 92 3.71 8.30 -12.22
C PHE A 92 4.81 7.73 -13.11
N VAL A 93 4.67 7.82 -14.43
CA VAL A 93 5.66 7.32 -15.40
C VAL A 93 6.98 8.09 -15.28
N THR A 94 6.90 9.41 -15.10
CA THR A 94 8.08 10.26 -14.91
C THR A 94 8.86 9.87 -13.66
N ALA A 95 8.19 9.64 -12.52
CA ALA A 95 8.82 9.20 -11.28
C ALA A 95 9.38 7.76 -11.38
N LYS A 96 8.60 6.84 -11.95
CA LYS A 96 9.00 5.42 -12.12
C LYS A 96 10.27 5.27 -12.96
N LEU A 97 10.44 6.13 -13.95
CA LEU A 97 11.52 6.07 -14.92
C LEU A 97 12.55 7.18 -14.73
N TRP A 98 12.46 7.91 -13.62
CA TRP A 98 13.38 8.99 -13.31
C TRP A 98 14.83 8.49 -13.30
N GLY A 99 15.71 9.18 -14.03
CA GLY A 99 17.12 8.81 -14.19
C GLY A 99 17.42 7.82 -15.33
N LYS A 100 16.41 7.36 -16.10
CA LYS A 100 16.61 6.49 -17.27
C LYS A 100 15.63 6.80 -18.42
N GLY A 101 16.01 6.45 -19.65
CA GLY A 101 15.14 6.64 -20.82
C GLY A 101 14.94 8.12 -21.21
N PRO A 102 13.77 8.53 -21.75
CA PRO A 102 13.51 9.91 -22.13
C PRO A 102 13.56 10.91 -20.97
N GLN A 103 14.29 12.02 -21.13
CA GLN A 103 14.33 13.13 -20.16
C GLN A 103 13.05 13.97 -20.13
N GLN A 104 12.26 13.94 -21.20
CA GLN A 104 11.00 14.66 -21.30
C GLN A 104 9.90 13.72 -21.74
N TRP A 105 8.94 13.49 -20.84
CA TRP A 105 7.74 12.73 -21.13
C TRP A 105 6.67 13.65 -21.71
N THR A 106 6.06 13.23 -22.82
CA THR A 106 4.91 13.92 -23.42
C THR A 106 3.70 13.00 -23.37
N ALA A 107 2.50 13.56 -23.53
CA ALA A 107 1.25 12.79 -23.62
C ALA A 107 1.34 11.67 -24.69
N GLY A 108 2.04 11.92 -25.79
CA GLY A 108 2.29 10.94 -26.84
C GLY A 108 3.12 9.76 -26.35
N LEU A 109 4.29 10.04 -25.76
CA LEU A 109 5.21 9.03 -25.24
C LEU A 109 4.59 8.20 -24.11
N VAL A 110 3.91 8.86 -23.16
CA VAL A 110 3.21 8.18 -22.06
C VAL A 110 2.10 7.29 -22.62
N SER A 111 1.32 7.78 -23.60
CA SER A 111 0.29 6.95 -24.24
C SER A 111 0.88 5.74 -24.95
N GLU A 112 1.99 5.90 -25.66
CA GLU A 112 2.65 4.81 -26.39
C GLU A 112 3.17 3.73 -25.43
N VAL A 113 3.91 4.12 -24.38
CA VAL A 113 4.46 3.19 -23.39
C VAL A 113 3.36 2.49 -22.58
N THR A 114 2.30 3.21 -22.21
CA THR A 114 1.27 2.66 -21.29
C THR A 114 0.10 1.97 -21.98
N LEU A 115 -0.13 2.15 -23.28
CA LEU A 115 -1.25 1.54 -24.00
C LEU A 115 -0.80 0.67 -25.19
N GLY A 116 0.44 0.84 -25.63
CA GLY A 116 1.01 0.23 -26.82
C GLY A 116 0.57 0.93 -28.12
N GLN A 117 1.21 0.55 -29.23
CA GLN A 117 0.94 1.10 -30.56
C GLN A 117 -0.47 0.84 -31.11
N PHE A 118 -1.21 -0.12 -30.53
CA PHE A 118 -2.55 -0.51 -30.97
C PHE A 118 -3.64 0.55 -30.79
N ASP A 119 -3.41 1.59 -29.98
CA ASP A 119 -4.44 2.58 -29.64
C ASP A 119 -4.25 3.96 -30.30
N ILE A 120 -3.21 4.13 -31.13
CA ILE A 120 -2.93 5.43 -31.77
C ILE A 120 -3.98 5.78 -32.85
N GLY A 121 -4.76 4.80 -33.34
CA GLY A 121 -5.70 4.98 -34.45
C GLY A 121 -7.20 4.83 -34.15
N GLY A 122 -7.62 4.48 -32.93
CA GLY A 122 -8.94 3.86 -32.75
C GLY A 122 -9.75 4.32 -31.54
N ARG A 123 -10.10 5.61 -31.44
CA ARG A 123 -11.34 6.12 -30.78
C ARG A 123 -11.38 7.64 -30.56
N TRP A 124 -10.31 8.36 -30.86
CA TRP A 124 -10.24 9.83 -30.68
C TRP A 124 -10.31 10.62 -31.99
N ALA A 125 -10.68 9.99 -33.11
CA ALA A 125 -11.05 10.72 -34.31
C ALA A 125 -12.37 11.45 -34.06
N VAL A 126 -12.22 12.72 -33.71
CA VAL A 126 -13.20 13.81 -33.76
C VAL A 126 -14.41 13.44 -34.64
N HIS A 127 -15.60 13.47 -34.05
CA HIS A 127 -16.85 13.58 -34.80
C HIS A 127 -16.84 14.90 -35.59
N SER A 128 -16.23 14.89 -36.76
CA SER A 128 -16.39 15.88 -37.82
C SER A 128 -16.07 15.23 -39.15
N ALA A 129 -17.00 14.40 -39.61
CA ALA A 129 -17.17 14.13 -41.02
C ALA A 129 -18.67 14.10 -41.30
N VAL A 130 -19.09 15.07 -42.12
CA VAL A 130 -20.43 15.17 -42.72
C VAL A 130 -20.78 13.83 -43.38
N PRO A 131 -22.00 13.29 -43.21
CA PRO A 131 -22.35 12.01 -43.80
C PRO A 131 -22.49 12.18 -45.32
N SER A 132 -21.57 11.57 -46.07
CA SER A 132 -21.83 11.28 -47.48
C SER A 132 -22.77 10.08 -47.52
N LEU A 133 -23.93 10.31 -48.12
CA LEU A 133 -25.00 9.35 -48.32
C LEU A 133 -24.57 8.37 -49.42
N ASP A 134 -24.28 7.11 -49.08
CA ASP A 134 -24.55 5.96 -49.94
C ASP A 134 -24.35 4.60 -49.22
N GLY A 135 -25.39 3.76 -49.25
CA GLY A 135 -25.21 2.32 -49.48
C GLY A 135 -25.02 1.35 -48.30
N LEU A 136 -26.09 1.13 -47.51
CA LEU A 136 -26.59 -0.17 -47.04
C LEU A 136 -25.66 -1.19 -46.31
N THR A 137 -25.95 -1.29 -45.00
CA THR A 137 -26.01 -2.52 -44.18
C THR A 137 -24.76 -3.38 -44.04
N HIS A 138 -23.89 -2.99 -43.11
CA HIS A 138 -23.29 -3.93 -42.16
C HIS A 138 -23.37 -3.32 -40.76
N ALA A 139 -24.15 -3.94 -39.88
CA ALA A 139 -24.12 -3.62 -38.46
C ALA A 139 -22.68 -3.78 -37.96
N PRO A 140 -22.14 -2.83 -37.17
CA PRO A 140 -20.83 -3.01 -36.58
C PRO A 140 -20.93 -4.20 -35.64
N SER A 141 -20.28 -5.30 -35.98
CA SER A 141 -20.02 -6.36 -35.01
C SER A 141 -19.27 -5.69 -33.86
N HIS A 142 -19.91 -5.60 -32.69
CA HIS A 142 -19.20 -5.46 -31.42
C HIS A 142 -18.26 -6.67 -31.31
N ARG A 143 -17.06 -6.56 -31.88
CA ARG A 143 -15.95 -7.38 -31.43
C ARG A 143 -15.67 -6.89 -30.03
N THR A 144 -16.20 -7.59 -29.03
CA THR A 144 -15.68 -7.56 -27.67
C THR A 144 -14.23 -8.00 -27.78
N HIS A 145 -13.32 -7.06 -27.99
CA HIS A 145 -11.90 -7.31 -27.82
C HIS A 145 -11.75 -7.65 -26.33
N GLU A 146 -11.50 -8.91 -26.00
CA GLU A 146 -11.22 -9.31 -24.62
C GLU A 146 -10.05 -8.45 -24.13
N ILE A 147 -10.24 -7.78 -22.99
CA ILE A 147 -9.20 -6.99 -22.35
C ILE A 147 -8.02 -7.94 -22.08
N PRO A 148 -6.80 -7.65 -22.58
CA PRO A 148 -5.66 -8.51 -22.35
C PRO A 148 -5.45 -8.69 -20.85
N GLN A 149 -5.25 -9.92 -20.40
CA GLN A 149 -5.05 -10.25 -19.00
C GLN A 149 -3.56 -10.19 -18.63
N PRO A 150 -3.17 -9.63 -17.46
CA PRO A 150 -1.80 -9.74 -16.94
C PRO A 150 -1.37 -11.21 -16.75
N ALA A 151 -0.06 -11.46 -16.70
CA ALA A 151 0.43 -12.80 -16.42
C ALA A 151 -0.11 -13.34 -15.09
N ASN A 152 -0.49 -14.62 -15.04
CA ASN A 152 -0.95 -15.27 -13.80
C ASN A 152 0.19 -15.57 -12.81
N LEU A 153 1.44 -15.49 -13.29
CA LEU A 153 2.64 -15.81 -12.54
C LEU A 153 3.25 -14.54 -11.95
N CYS A 154 3.59 -14.57 -10.67
CA CYS A 154 4.15 -13.43 -9.93
C CYS A 154 5.53 -13.05 -10.46
N GLN A 155 5.88 -11.77 -10.36
CA GLN A 155 7.29 -11.39 -10.37
C GLN A 155 7.89 -11.66 -9.00
N TRP A 156 9.22 -11.70 -8.90
CA TRP A 156 9.89 -11.91 -7.63
C TRP A 156 11.09 -11.00 -7.47
N ALA A 157 11.14 -10.36 -6.29
CA ALA A 157 12.28 -9.60 -5.83
C ALA A 157 13.21 -10.51 -5.01
N ILE A 158 14.48 -10.58 -5.43
CA ILE A 158 15.53 -11.41 -4.82
C ILE A 158 16.55 -10.47 -4.18
N HIS A 159 16.67 -10.54 -2.86
CA HIS A 159 17.68 -9.79 -2.12
C HIS A 159 19.05 -10.43 -2.31
N HIS A 160 20.08 -9.60 -2.56
CA HIS A 160 21.47 -10.03 -2.55
C HIS A 160 22.34 -9.01 -1.82
N GLN A 161 23.48 -9.49 -1.31
CA GLN A 161 24.51 -8.65 -0.70
C GLN A 161 25.47 -8.09 -1.77
N GLU A 162 25.86 -6.84 -1.60
CA GLU A 162 26.85 -6.18 -2.46
C GLU A 162 28.23 -6.84 -2.26
N GLY A 163 28.87 -7.29 -3.35
CA GLY A 163 30.20 -7.91 -3.31
C GLY A 163 30.24 -9.45 -3.24
N GLN A 164 29.10 -10.13 -3.16
CA GLN A 164 29.04 -11.54 -3.56
C GLN A 164 28.93 -11.59 -5.09
N ASP A 165 29.83 -12.34 -5.73
CA ASP A 165 29.93 -12.55 -7.18
C ASP A 165 28.67 -13.26 -7.74
N ILE A 166 27.51 -12.60 -7.73
CA ILE A 166 26.55 -12.82 -8.79
C ILE A 166 27.22 -12.17 -9.99
N GLU A 167 27.93 -12.98 -10.80
CA GLU A 167 28.26 -12.64 -12.18
C GLU A 167 26.95 -12.47 -12.95
N CYS A 168 26.19 -11.43 -12.61
CA CYS A 168 25.19 -10.88 -13.48
C CYS A 168 26.00 -10.41 -14.67
N ARG A 169 25.93 -11.17 -15.75
CA ARG A 169 26.56 -10.85 -17.03
C ARG A 169 25.83 -9.67 -17.67
N GLU A 170 25.58 -8.61 -16.90
CA GLU A 170 25.36 -7.30 -17.45
C GLU A 170 26.69 -6.91 -18.09
N GLY A 171 26.76 -7.04 -19.42
CA GLY A 171 27.88 -6.49 -20.17
C GLY A 171 28.09 -5.03 -19.76
N PRO A 172 29.34 -4.54 -19.75
CA PRO A 172 29.65 -3.21 -19.24
C PRO A 172 28.75 -2.18 -19.92
N LYS A 173 27.80 -1.62 -19.16
CA LYS A 173 26.95 -0.51 -19.60
C LYS A 173 27.86 0.71 -19.77
N ARG A 174 28.43 0.86 -20.96
CA ARG A 174 29.12 2.11 -21.33
C ARG A 174 28.07 3.21 -21.27
N PRO A 175 28.32 4.34 -20.59
CA PRO A 175 27.48 5.51 -20.75
C PRO A 175 27.54 5.89 -22.23
N ILE A 176 26.46 5.68 -22.98
CA ILE A 176 26.38 6.18 -24.35
C ILE A 176 26.05 7.67 -24.22
N GLU A 177 27.00 8.52 -24.59
CA GLU A 177 26.88 9.99 -24.54
C GLU A 177 25.80 10.54 -25.50
N THR A 178 25.20 9.70 -26.34
CA THR A 178 24.20 10.07 -27.35
C THR A 178 22.89 9.30 -27.16
N GLN A 179 21.84 10.02 -26.74
CA GLN A 179 20.46 9.54 -26.52
C GLN A 179 19.71 9.12 -27.80
N ALA A 180 20.41 8.71 -28.85
CA ALA A 180 19.85 8.66 -30.21
C ALA A 180 19.06 7.38 -30.55
N GLU A 181 19.22 6.29 -29.81
CA GLU A 181 18.51 5.02 -30.08
C GLU A 181 17.98 4.40 -28.78
N PHE A 182 16.74 4.73 -28.41
CA PHE A 182 15.99 4.00 -27.38
C PHE A 182 14.68 3.50 -27.97
N ASP A 183 14.38 2.22 -27.80
CA ASP A 183 13.09 1.64 -28.18
C ASP A 183 12.09 1.85 -27.03
N LEU A 184 11.01 2.57 -27.29
CA LEU A 184 9.95 2.80 -26.29
C LEU A 184 9.27 1.51 -25.84
N ASN A 185 9.35 0.45 -26.64
CA ASN A 185 8.76 -0.85 -26.34
C ASN A 185 9.73 -1.81 -25.62
N ASP A 186 11.02 -1.43 -25.51
CA ASP A 186 12.04 -2.23 -24.83
C ASP A 186 12.79 -1.39 -23.78
N GLN A 187 12.33 -1.45 -22.53
CA GLN A 187 12.97 -0.75 -21.41
C GLN A 187 14.41 -1.22 -21.14
N SER A 188 14.79 -2.43 -21.58
CA SER A 188 16.17 -2.91 -21.42
C SER A 188 17.16 -2.15 -22.31
N SER A 189 16.65 -1.50 -23.37
CA SER A 189 17.42 -0.63 -24.24
C SER A 189 17.71 0.74 -23.61
N TRP A 190 17.11 1.07 -22.47
CA TRP A 190 17.19 2.41 -21.90
C TRP A 190 18.43 2.55 -21.02
N THR A 191 19.26 3.54 -21.34
CA THR A 191 20.45 3.87 -20.57
C THR A 191 20.15 4.84 -19.44
N LEU A 192 20.96 4.80 -18.39
CA LEU A 192 20.96 5.80 -17.34
C LEU A 192 21.30 7.18 -17.91
N TRP A 193 20.72 8.22 -17.31
CA TRP A 193 21.06 9.59 -17.67
C TRP A 193 22.50 9.89 -17.27
N PRO A 194 23.18 10.77 -18.02
CA PRO A 194 24.44 11.33 -17.57
C PRO A 194 24.26 12.04 -16.22
N ALA A 195 25.26 11.96 -15.34
CA ALA A 195 25.21 12.56 -14.00
C ALA A 195 24.88 14.07 -14.00
N HIS A 196 25.23 14.81 -15.07
CA HIS A 196 24.89 16.22 -15.20
C HIS A 196 23.39 16.48 -15.45
N GLY A 197 22.67 15.52 -16.04
CA GLY A 197 21.24 15.62 -16.33
C GLY A 197 20.36 15.47 -15.09
N THR A 198 20.79 14.65 -14.11
CA THR A 198 20.13 14.52 -12.80
C THR A 198 20.58 15.56 -11.79
N GLN A 199 21.79 16.14 -11.93
CA GLN A 199 22.27 17.20 -11.04
C GLN A 199 21.64 18.59 -11.26
N THR A 200 21.05 18.83 -12.43
CA THR A 200 20.56 20.18 -12.81
C THR A 200 19.04 20.32 -12.77
N ARG A 201 18.30 19.22 -12.62
CA ARG A 201 16.84 19.20 -12.69
C ARG A 201 16.30 18.16 -11.73
N SER A 202 15.40 18.57 -10.83
CA SER A 202 14.74 17.66 -9.90
C SER A 202 13.45 17.07 -10.49
N LEU A 203 12.95 15.99 -9.89
CA LEU A 203 11.65 15.41 -10.24
C LEU A 203 10.52 16.46 -10.10
N GLN A 204 10.60 17.27 -9.04
CA GLN A 204 9.68 18.38 -8.80
C GLN A 204 9.68 19.38 -9.97
N ASP A 205 10.86 19.79 -10.45
CA ASP A 205 10.98 20.71 -11.58
C ASP A 205 10.36 20.13 -12.85
N ALA A 206 10.61 18.84 -13.13
CA ALA A 206 10.04 18.18 -14.30
C ALA A 206 8.51 18.10 -14.25
N MET A 207 7.94 17.86 -13.07
CA MET A 207 6.49 17.89 -12.86
C MET A 207 5.94 19.31 -13.03
N ALA A 208 6.59 20.32 -12.45
CA ALA A 208 6.20 21.73 -12.57
C ALA A 208 6.18 22.21 -14.03
N GLU A 209 7.26 21.94 -14.76
CA GLU A 209 7.41 22.30 -16.17
C GLU A 209 6.36 21.62 -17.04
N SER A 210 6.13 20.32 -16.82
CA SER A 210 5.14 19.56 -17.60
C SER A 210 3.74 20.09 -17.35
N PHE A 211 3.43 20.47 -16.12
CA PHE A 211 2.16 21.10 -15.76
C PHE A 211 1.98 22.44 -16.46
N ALA A 212 2.98 23.32 -16.35
CA ALA A 212 2.95 24.68 -16.91
C ALA A 212 2.77 24.72 -18.43
N HIS A 213 3.38 23.77 -19.14
CA HIS A 213 3.31 23.69 -20.59
C HIS A 213 2.17 22.79 -21.09
N GLY A 214 1.40 22.16 -20.19
CA GLY A 214 0.33 21.23 -20.55
C GLY A 214 0.79 19.99 -21.34
N ARG A 215 2.07 19.61 -21.26
CA ARG A 215 2.67 18.56 -22.10
C ARG A 215 2.17 17.15 -21.80
N PHE A 216 1.52 16.95 -20.66
CA PHE A 216 1.05 15.66 -20.15
C PHE A 216 -0.29 15.22 -20.76
N SER A 217 -1.09 16.12 -21.33
CA SER A 217 -2.40 15.80 -21.91
C SER A 217 -2.51 16.26 -23.36
N ARG A 218 -3.35 15.58 -24.15
CA ARG A 218 -3.75 16.02 -25.50
C ARG A 218 -4.93 17.00 -25.46
N THR A 219 -5.56 17.16 -24.29
CA THR A 219 -6.70 18.08 -24.08
C THR A 219 -6.21 19.52 -24.17
N SER A 220 -6.86 20.34 -24.99
CA SER A 220 -6.51 21.75 -25.11
C SER A 220 -6.90 22.53 -23.85
N SER A 221 -6.08 23.50 -23.43
CA SER A 221 -6.40 24.38 -22.29
C SER A 221 -7.74 25.11 -22.44
N ASN A 222 -8.20 25.33 -23.68
CA ASN A 222 -9.48 25.97 -23.98
C ASN A 222 -10.70 25.05 -23.79
N GLU A 223 -10.50 23.74 -23.76
CA GLU A 223 -11.55 22.73 -23.59
C GLU A 223 -11.81 22.42 -22.11
N LEU A 224 -10.91 22.86 -21.23
CA LEU A 224 -11.01 22.59 -19.80
C LEU A 224 -12.17 23.36 -19.16
N PRO A 225 -12.97 22.72 -18.29
CA PRO A 225 -14.05 23.40 -17.56
C PRO A 225 -13.54 24.24 -16.38
N ILE A 226 -12.25 24.57 -16.36
CA ILE A 226 -11.52 25.33 -15.35
C ILE A 226 -10.54 26.28 -16.05
N SER A 227 -10.11 27.35 -15.37
CA SER A 227 -9.03 28.20 -15.87
C SER A 227 -7.67 27.55 -15.62
N ASN A 228 -6.97 27.15 -16.69
CA ASN A 228 -5.61 26.60 -16.62
C ASN A 228 -4.64 27.63 -16.01
N ASP A 229 -4.67 28.88 -16.45
CA ASP A 229 -3.78 29.94 -15.95
C ASP A 229 -3.84 30.10 -14.42
N LEU A 230 -5.05 30.09 -13.84
CA LEU A 230 -5.23 30.21 -12.39
C LEU A 230 -4.68 29.00 -11.64
N VAL A 231 -4.87 27.80 -12.18
CA VAL A 231 -4.38 26.57 -11.55
C VAL A 231 -2.86 26.51 -11.65
N THR A 232 -2.29 26.80 -12.82
CA THR A 232 -0.84 26.87 -13.04
C THR A 232 -0.19 27.90 -12.11
N GLN A 233 -0.77 29.10 -11.98
CA GLN A 233 -0.28 30.10 -11.02
C GLN A 233 -0.37 29.63 -9.57
N ALA A 234 -1.39 28.85 -9.20
CA ALA A 234 -1.51 28.30 -7.86
C ALA A 234 -0.43 27.25 -7.59
N VAL A 235 -0.19 26.33 -8.53
CA VAL A 235 0.88 25.32 -8.42
C VAL A 235 2.24 25.98 -8.20
N PHE A 236 2.58 27.02 -8.99
CA PHE A 236 3.84 27.75 -8.81
C PHE A 236 3.94 28.57 -7.53
N LYS A 237 2.80 28.91 -6.91
CA LYS A 237 2.77 29.62 -5.61
C LYS A 237 2.87 28.67 -4.42
N SER A 238 2.73 27.36 -4.63
CA SER A 238 2.75 26.33 -3.61
C SER A 238 3.85 25.28 -3.89
N PRO A 239 5.14 25.67 -3.91
CA PRO A 239 6.23 24.75 -4.21
C PRO A 239 6.33 23.58 -3.20
N GLU A 240 5.92 23.80 -1.95
CA GLU A 240 5.92 22.75 -0.91
C GLU A 240 4.92 21.62 -1.20
N GLU A 241 3.72 21.93 -1.72
CA GLU A 241 2.75 20.90 -2.09
C GLU A 241 3.23 20.09 -3.29
N LEU A 242 3.88 20.74 -4.26
CA LEU A 242 4.46 20.02 -5.40
C LEU A 242 5.66 19.15 -4.99
N ALA A 243 6.44 19.58 -3.99
CA ALA A 243 7.50 18.76 -3.41
C ALA A 243 6.92 17.50 -2.75
N LEU A 244 5.84 17.65 -1.97
CA LEU A 244 5.11 16.51 -1.38
C LEU A 244 4.56 15.55 -2.44
N ASP A 245 3.96 16.09 -3.50
CA ASP A 245 3.50 15.28 -4.64
C ASP A 245 4.65 14.51 -5.29
N SER A 246 5.83 15.13 -5.46
CA SER A 246 6.99 14.46 -6.04
C SER A 246 7.47 13.26 -5.19
N VAL A 247 7.47 13.40 -3.86
CA VAL A 247 7.75 12.29 -2.94
C VAL A 247 6.68 11.22 -3.04
N ALA A 248 5.41 11.61 -3.07
CA ALA A 248 4.30 10.68 -3.18
C ALA A 248 4.42 9.84 -4.47
N PHE A 249 4.71 10.45 -5.62
CA PHE A 249 4.91 9.73 -6.88
C PHE A 249 6.17 8.85 -6.87
N ALA A 250 7.26 9.28 -6.22
CA ALA A 250 8.44 8.45 -6.03
C ALA A 250 8.12 7.18 -5.21
N ILE A 251 7.36 7.32 -4.12
CA ILE A 251 6.90 6.20 -3.29
C ILE A 251 5.95 5.28 -4.08
N ILE A 252 4.91 5.84 -4.71
CA ILE A 252 3.88 5.11 -5.46
C ILE A 252 4.50 4.30 -6.61
N SER A 253 5.46 4.90 -7.32
CA SER A 253 6.16 4.22 -8.42
C SER A 253 7.12 3.13 -7.94
N GLY A 254 7.59 3.20 -6.70
CA GLY A 254 8.54 2.24 -6.14
C GLY A 254 9.98 2.47 -6.57
N ASN A 255 10.30 3.65 -7.11
CA ASN A 255 11.66 4.02 -7.51
C ASN A 255 12.46 4.51 -6.28
N LEU A 256 13.25 3.60 -5.67
CA LEU A 256 14.02 3.91 -4.47
C LEU A 256 15.01 5.07 -4.65
N ASP A 257 15.65 5.17 -5.81
CA ASP A 257 16.59 6.26 -6.08
C ASP A 257 15.88 7.61 -6.11
N SER A 258 14.69 7.66 -6.68
CA SER A 258 13.84 8.87 -6.64
C SER A 258 13.38 9.20 -5.21
N VAL A 259 13.03 8.18 -4.41
CA VAL A 259 12.68 8.39 -3.00
C VAL A 259 13.87 8.97 -2.23
N ARG A 260 15.07 8.41 -2.40
CA ARG A 260 16.30 8.91 -1.79
C ARG A 260 16.59 10.35 -2.21
N GLU A 261 16.57 10.63 -3.51
CA GLU A 261 16.86 11.97 -4.06
C GLU A 261 15.86 13.01 -3.55
N THR A 262 14.56 12.72 -3.65
CA THR A 262 13.51 13.66 -3.22
C THR A 262 13.57 13.93 -1.73
N LEU A 263 13.75 12.91 -0.87
CA LEU A 263 13.83 13.10 0.58
C LEU A 263 15.10 13.85 1.01
N THR A 264 16.24 13.63 0.33
CA THR A 264 17.49 14.34 0.66
C THR A 264 17.43 15.84 0.34
N ASN A 265 16.64 16.20 -0.68
CA ASN A 265 16.54 17.59 -1.16
C ASN A 265 15.41 18.40 -0.51
N ILE A 266 14.62 17.78 0.37
CA ILE A 266 13.45 18.41 0.99
C ILE A 266 13.82 19.10 2.31
N SER A 267 13.12 20.21 2.58
CA SER A 267 13.21 20.91 3.86
C SER A 267 12.79 19.98 5.02
N PRO A 268 13.59 19.86 6.09
CA PRO A 268 13.24 19.08 7.29
C PRO A 268 11.94 19.54 7.98
N MET A 269 11.46 20.75 7.68
CA MET A 269 10.22 21.29 8.26
C MET A 269 8.96 20.95 7.46
N LEU A 270 9.07 20.18 6.37
CA LEU A 270 7.94 19.84 5.52
C LEU A 270 6.96 18.89 6.24
N ASP A 271 5.68 19.22 6.26
CA ASP A 271 4.66 18.37 6.89
C ASP A 271 4.24 17.22 5.96
N PHE A 272 4.77 16.02 6.23
CA PHE A 272 4.41 14.80 5.50
C PHE A 272 3.02 14.24 5.82
N LYS A 273 2.25 14.84 6.74
CA LYS A 273 0.89 14.39 7.07
C LYS A 273 -0.05 14.34 5.88
N ALA A 274 0.15 15.20 4.88
CA ALA A 274 -0.70 15.23 3.69
C ALA A 274 -0.57 13.95 2.85
N ILE A 275 0.63 13.34 2.80
CA ILE A 275 0.89 12.17 1.95
C ILE A 275 1.01 10.85 2.73
N ARG A 276 1.24 10.91 4.05
CA ARG A 276 1.39 9.74 4.94
C ARG A 276 2.32 8.67 4.34
N PRO A 277 3.64 8.95 4.23
CA PRO A 277 4.55 8.19 3.38
C PRO A 277 4.59 6.69 3.71
N TYR A 278 4.51 6.31 5.00
CA TYR A 278 4.49 4.91 5.43
C TYR A 278 3.22 4.17 4.98
N HIS A 279 2.02 4.76 5.18
CA HIS A 279 0.75 4.20 4.69
C HIS A 279 0.70 4.15 3.17
N LEU A 280 1.28 5.15 2.51
CA LEU A 280 1.36 5.21 1.06
C LEU A 280 2.22 4.06 0.51
N ALA A 281 3.41 3.83 1.09
CA ALA A 281 4.27 2.71 0.73
C ALA A 281 3.59 1.35 0.97
N ALA A 282 2.87 1.19 2.08
CA ALA A 282 2.11 -0.03 2.36
C ALA A 282 0.95 -0.24 1.38
N SER A 283 0.30 0.83 0.92
CA SER A 283 -0.80 0.79 -0.05
C SER A 283 -0.31 0.46 -1.46
N PHE A 284 0.88 0.93 -1.84
CA PHE A 284 1.51 0.69 -3.16
C PHE A 284 2.65 -0.33 -3.08
N LEU A 285 2.54 -1.29 -2.15
CA LEU A 285 3.52 -2.35 -1.98
C LEU A 285 3.68 -3.16 -3.27
N ASP A 286 4.93 -3.34 -3.70
CA ASP A 286 5.29 -4.10 -4.89
C ASP A 286 6.33 -5.17 -4.54
N GLY A 287 5.84 -6.37 -4.24
CA GLY A 287 6.66 -7.52 -3.90
C GLY A 287 7.46 -8.11 -5.07
N GLY A 288 7.15 -7.72 -6.30
CA GLY A 288 7.86 -8.21 -7.49
C GLY A 288 9.12 -7.42 -7.81
N HIS A 289 9.11 -6.12 -7.52
CA HIS A 289 10.20 -5.22 -7.91
C HIS A 289 10.93 -4.60 -6.70
N SER A 290 10.20 -4.04 -5.74
CA SER A 290 10.82 -3.32 -4.61
C SER A 290 10.83 -4.11 -3.30
N CYS A 291 10.01 -5.16 -3.17
CA CYS A 291 9.76 -5.86 -1.90
C CYS A 291 9.49 -4.87 -0.75
N CYS A 292 10.41 -4.75 0.21
CA CYS A 292 10.34 -3.84 1.35
C CYS A 292 11.22 -2.58 1.20
N LEU A 293 11.95 -2.41 0.08
CA LEU A 293 12.97 -1.37 -0.07
C LEU A 293 12.44 0.05 0.15
N VAL A 294 11.25 0.37 -0.36
CA VAL A 294 10.65 1.69 -0.16
C VAL A 294 10.36 1.92 1.31
N THR A 295 9.76 0.95 2.00
CA THR A 295 9.51 1.03 3.46
C THR A 295 10.81 1.18 4.24
N ASN A 296 11.83 0.39 3.92
CA ASN A 296 13.16 0.50 4.54
C ASN A 296 13.79 1.88 4.30
N GLY A 297 13.74 2.37 3.07
CA GLY A 297 14.25 3.70 2.71
C GLY A 297 13.54 4.80 3.49
N LEU A 298 12.21 4.76 3.58
CA LEU A 298 11.44 5.73 4.36
C LEU A 298 11.83 5.71 5.83
N ILE A 299 11.93 4.53 6.43
CA ILE A 299 12.30 4.39 7.84
C ILE A 299 13.69 4.94 8.10
N TRP A 300 14.62 4.70 7.19
CA TRP A 300 15.97 5.24 7.29
C TRP A 300 16.00 6.77 7.13
N PHE A 301 15.46 7.31 6.05
CA PHE A 301 15.56 8.73 5.72
C PHE A 301 14.68 9.63 6.59
N LEU A 302 13.63 9.10 7.22
CA LEU A 302 12.70 9.88 8.03
C LEU A 302 12.81 9.59 9.53
N THR A 303 13.77 8.77 9.98
CA THR A 303 13.81 8.30 11.38
C THR A 303 13.92 9.44 12.39
N ASP A 304 14.66 10.51 12.07
CA ASP A 304 14.96 11.59 13.02
C ASP A 304 13.82 12.62 13.08
N ASP A 305 13.33 13.08 11.92
CA ASP A 305 12.35 14.17 11.85
C ASP A 305 10.89 13.67 11.85
N HIS A 306 10.64 12.52 11.22
CA HIS A 306 9.29 11.97 11.03
C HIS A 306 9.24 10.45 11.34
N PRO A 307 9.62 10.04 12.56
CA PRO A 307 9.67 8.63 12.94
C PRO A 307 8.32 7.94 12.74
N ILE A 308 8.36 6.68 12.34
CA ILE A 308 7.17 5.86 12.10
C ILE A 308 6.31 5.72 13.36
N ALA A 309 6.89 5.67 14.57
CA ALA A 309 6.13 5.66 15.83
C ALA A 309 5.10 6.81 15.93
N LEU A 310 5.45 8.01 15.49
CA LEU A 310 4.58 9.19 15.54
C LEU A 310 3.63 9.29 14.33
N ASN A 311 3.91 8.53 13.27
CA ASN A 311 3.17 8.56 12.01
C ASN A 311 2.50 7.22 11.69
N ASN A 312 2.34 6.34 12.68
CA ASN A 312 1.81 4.99 12.49
C ASN A 312 0.30 4.98 12.20
N VAL A 313 -0.45 5.96 12.70
CA VAL A 313 -1.91 6.04 12.57
C VAL A 313 -2.30 7.20 11.67
N ASP A 314 -3.14 6.94 10.66
CA ASP A 314 -3.66 7.98 9.76
C ASP A 314 -4.94 8.65 10.29
N ASP A 315 -5.51 9.57 9.51
CA ASP A 315 -6.72 10.32 9.89
C ASP A 315 -7.99 9.45 9.91
N ASP A 316 -7.96 8.31 9.22
CA ASP A 316 -9.00 7.29 9.28
C ASP A 316 -8.82 6.38 10.50
N GLY A 317 -7.72 6.48 11.24
CA GLY A 317 -7.40 5.62 12.38
C GLY A 317 -6.80 4.27 11.97
N HIS A 318 -6.36 4.11 10.72
CA HIS A 318 -5.66 2.94 10.22
C HIS A 318 -4.18 3.00 10.59
N THR A 319 -3.65 1.89 11.08
CA THR A 319 -2.21 1.71 11.27
C THR A 319 -1.49 1.47 9.93
N VAL A 320 -0.15 1.56 9.90
CA VAL A 320 0.61 1.12 8.71
C VAL A 320 0.42 -0.39 8.47
N LEU A 321 0.31 -1.18 9.54
CA LEU A 321 -0.05 -2.60 9.45
C LEU A 321 -1.44 -2.82 8.82
N ASP A 322 -2.42 -1.99 9.16
CA ASP A 322 -3.75 -2.02 8.54
C ASP A 322 -3.68 -1.76 7.04
N SER A 323 -2.80 -0.86 6.60
CA SER A 323 -2.58 -0.59 5.18
C SER A 323 -2.00 -1.82 4.44
N LEU A 324 -1.08 -2.57 5.09
CA LEU A 324 -0.60 -3.85 4.55
C LEU A 324 -1.74 -4.88 4.46
N MET A 325 -2.59 -4.98 5.48
CA MET A 325 -3.74 -5.89 5.49
C MET A 325 -4.78 -5.52 4.43
N ILE A 326 -5.02 -4.23 4.20
CA ILE A 326 -5.84 -3.73 3.08
C ILE A 326 -5.23 -4.17 1.75
N SER A 327 -3.92 -4.02 1.54
CA SER A 327 -3.24 -4.45 0.31
C SER A 327 -3.38 -5.96 0.05
N VAL A 328 -3.33 -6.79 1.09
CA VAL A 328 -3.60 -8.24 1.01
C VAL A 328 -5.04 -8.52 0.59
N LEU A 329 -6.03 -7.93 1.29
CA LEU A 329 -7.44 -8.14 1.00
C LEU A 329 -7.82 -7.66 -0.41
N ARG A 330 -7.31 -6.49 -0.80
CA ARG A 330 -7.49 -5.89 -2.13
C ARG A 330 -7.01 -6.83 -3.23
N SER A 331 -5.84 -7.43 -3.06
CA SER A 331 -5.16 -8.20 -4.12
C SER A 331 -5.63 -9.65 -4.20
N HIS A 332 -6.18 -10.20 -3.10
CA HIS A 332 -6.46 -11.63 -2.99
C HIS A 332 -7.93 -11.98 -2.70
N THR A 333 -8.82 -10.98 -2.60
CA THR A 333 -10.26 -11.18 -2.35
C THR A 333 -11.15 -10.39 -3.31
N ARG A 334 -12.45 -10.70 -3.26
CA ARG A 334 -13.53 -9.95 -3.93
C ARG A 334 -14.19 -8.89 -3.04
N LEU A 335 -13.63 -8.58 -1.87
CA LEU A 335 -14.25 -7.63 -0.94
C LEU A 335 -14.39 -6.24 -1.56
N GLU A 336 -15.40 -5.51 -1.10
CA GLU A 336 -15.53 -4.09 -1.34
C GLU A 336 -14.83 -3.28 -0.24
N PRO A 337 -14.33 -2.06 -0.54
CA PRO A 337 -13.69 -1.21 0.46
C PRO A 337 -14.54 -0.97 1.72
N ALA A 338 -15.85 -0.83 1.54
CA ALA A 338 -16.81 -0.61 2.61
C ALA A 338 -16.94 -1.80 3.59
N ASP A 339 -16.62 -3.02 3.16
CA ASP A 339 -16.65 -4.21 4.00
C ASP A 339 -15.46 -4.25 4.99
N VAL A 340 -14.38 -3.54 4.67
CA VAL A 340 -13.12 -3.56 5.41
C VAL A 340 -13.02 -2.37 6.39
N SER A 341 -13.46 -1.19 5.96
CA SER A 341 -13.46 0.02 6.80
C SER A 341 -14.66 0.91 6.51
N SER A 342 -15.30 1.40 7.57
CA SER A 342 -16.37 2.40 7.47
C SER A 342 -15.93 3.70 6.81
N SER A 343 -14.66 4.09 6.96
CA SER A 343 -14.05 5.23 6.26
C SER A 343 -14.10 5.11 4.74
N PHE A 344 -14.25 3.90 4.20
CA PHE A 344 -14.29 3.64 2.76
C PHE A 344 -15.70 3.53 2.19
N LYS A 345 -16.75 3.86 2.97
CA LYS A 345 -18.16 3.74 2.53
C LYS A 345 -18.47 4.44 1.19
N ASN A 346 -17.80 5.55 0.89
CA ASN A 346 -17.98 6.31 -0.35
C ASN A 346 -16.91 6.02 -1.40
N ARG A 347 -15.99 5.09 -1.14
CA ARG A 347 -14.91 4.72 -2.07
C ARG A 347 -15.35 3.53 -2.90
N THR A 348 -15.22 3.66 -4.21
CA THR A 348 -15.49 2.57 -5.15
C THR A 348 -14.29 1.67 -5.38
N ARG A 349 -13.10 2.00 -4.87
CA ARG A 349 -11.86 1.23 -5.02
C ARG A 349 -11.04 1.25 -3.75
N PHE A 350 -10.17 0.26 -3.58
CA PHE A 350 -9.14 0.34 -2.56
C PHE A 350 -8.03 1.32 -2.99
N PRO A 351 -7.35 1.98 -2.03
CA PRO A 351 -6.09 2.67 -2.30
C PRO A 351 -5.09 1.70 -2.95
N GLY A 352 -4.36 2.13 -3.98
CA GLY A 352 -3.32 1.34 -4.64
C GLY A 352 -3.78 0.14 -5.46
N GLU A 353 -5.07 0.02 -5.80
CA GLU A 353 -5.60 -1.14 -6.53
C GLU A 353 -5.04 -1.31 -7.95
N GLU A 354 -4.55 -0.22 -8.54
CA GLU A 354 -3.78 -0.19 -9.77
C GLU A 354 -2.41 -0.88 -9.69
N LYS A 355 -1.92 -1.25 -8.49
CA LYS A 355 -0.64 -1.93 -8.29
C LYS A 355 -0.82 -3.27 -7.59
N ASP A 356 -0.34 -4.34 -8.23
CA ASP A 356 -0.41 -5.70 -7.70
C ASP A 356 0.65 -5.91 -6.64
N ILE A 357 0.25 -6.44 -5.48
CA ILE A 357 1.15 -6.66 -4.35
C ILE A 357 2.33 -7.62 -4.65
N CYS A 358 2.22 -8.45 -5.69
CA CYS A 358 3.30 -9.34 -6.14
C CYS A 358 3.89 -8.98 -7.51
N GLY A 359 3.63 -7.75 -7.98
CA GLY A 359 4.29 -7.16 -9.14
C GLY A 359 3.87 -7.70 -10.51
N ARG A 360 2.69 -8.34 -10.65
CA ARG A 360 2.22 -8.81 -11.97
C ARG A 360 1.72 -7.68 -12.86
N TRP A 361 1.24 -6.60 -12.26
CA TRP A 361 0.88 -5.37 -12.95
C TRP A 361 1.14 -4.16 -12.06
N ASP A 362 1.18 -3.03 -12.72
CA ASP A 362 1.36 -1.71 -12.14
C ASP A 362 0.47 -0.71 -12.91
N ALA A 363 0.39 0.53 -12.46
CA ALA A 363 -0.56 1.51 -12.98
C ALA A 363 -0.36 1.85 -14.47
N ASP A 364 0.87 1.70 -14.97
CA ASP A 364 1.26 1.89 -16.36
C ASP A 364 1.04 0.64 -17.24
N ASN A 365 0.60 -0.48 -16.66
CA ASN A 365 0.38 -1.72 -17.41
C ASN A 365 -0.75 -1.54 -18.45
N PRO A 366 -0.54 -1.93 -19.74
CA PRO A 366 -1.55 -1.78 -20.79
C PRO A 366 -2.90 -2.44 -20.50
N ALA A 367 -2.91 -3.59 -19.81
CA ALA A 367 -4.13 -4.26 -19.42
C ALA A 367 -4.94 -3.41 -18.42
N VAL A 368 -4.29 -2.91 -17.37
CA VAL A 368 -4.90 -2.05 -16.34
C VAL A 368 -5.41 -0.75 -16.96
N ARG A 369 -4.61 -0.15 -17.84
CA ARG A 369 -4.96 1.08 -18.55
C ARG A 369 -6.20 0.90 -19.44
N ARG A 370 -6.30 -0.21 -20.18
CA ARG A 370 -7.50 -0.53 -21.00
C ARG A 370 -8.71 -0.83 -20.13
N LEU A 371 -8.53 -1.58 -19.05
CA LEU A 371 -9.59 -1.89 -18.10
C LEU A 371 -10.29 -0.62 -17.60
N TYR A 372 -9.51 0.36 -17.13
CA TYR A 372 -10.07 1.63 -16.66
C TYR A 372 -10.64 2.51 -17.77
N ARG A 373 -10.10 2.42 -18.99
CA ARG A 373 -10.66 3.08 -20.19
C ARG A 373 -12.02 2.51 -20.59
N GLU A 374 -12.26 1.24 -20.33
CA GLU A 374 -13.56 0.56 -20.54
C GLU A 374 -14.54 0.76 -19.38
N GLU A 375 -14.31 1.75 -18.52
CA GLU A 375 -15.18 2.14 -17.40
C GLU A 375 -15.30 1.08 -16.28
N HIS A 376 -14.44 0.06 -16.30
CA HIS A 376 -14.27 -0.79 -15.12
C HIS A 376 -13.56 -0.01 -14.03
N HIS A 377 -14.09 -0.06 -12.81
CA HIS A 377 -13.51 0.64 -11.67
C HIS A 377 -12.72 -0.28 -10.74
N ARG A 378 -12.75 -1.61 -10.91
CA ARG A 378 -12.03 -2.57 -10.04
C ARG A 378 -11.23 -3.55 -10.87
N ILE A 379 -10.17 -4.09 -10.26
CA ILE A 379 -9.47 -5.23 -10.86
C ILE A 379 -10.37 -6.48 -10.77
N PRO A 380 -10.65 -7.15 -11.90
CA PRO A 380 -11.51 -8.33 -11.91
C PRO A 380 -10.96 -9.48 -11.05
N LYS A 381 -11.86 -10.25 -10.43
CA LYS A 381 -11.47 -11.42 -9.61
C LYS A 381 -10.58 -12.41 -10.39
N HIS A 382 -10.84 -12.62 -11.68
CA HIS A 382 -10.10 -13.59 -12.48
C HIS A 382 -8.64 -13.18 -12.76
N TRP A 383 -8.26 -11.92 -12.50
CA TRP A 383 -6.86 -11.47 -12.53
C TRP A 383 -6.15 -11.72 -11.21
N LYS A 384 -6.88 -11.96 -10.13
CA LYS A 384 -6.32 -12.17 -8.80
C LYS A 384 -5.91 -13.62 -8.62
N HIS A 385 -4.92 -13.87 -7.77
CA HIS A 385 -4.59 -15.20 -7.26
C HIS A 385 -4.57 -15.15 -5.74
N LYS A 386 -4.39 -16.30 -5.09
CA LYS A 386 -4.31 -16.39 -3.62
C LYS A 386 -3.15 -15.60 -3.01
N PHE A 387 -3.07 -15.54 -1.69
CA PHE A 387 -1.96 -14.89 -1.00
C PHE A 387 -0.62 -15.62 -1.24
N CYS A 388 0.11 -15.18 -2.26
CA CYS A 388 1.26 -15.88 -2.85
C CYS A 388 2.59 -15.57 -2.16
N HIS A 389 3.61 -16.39 -2.39
CA HIS A 389 4.95 -16.23 -1.79
C HIS A 389 5.56 -14.84 -1.98
N SER A 390 5.53 -14.25 -3.18
CA SER A 390 6.07 -12.89 -3.40
C SER A 390 5.34 -11.83 -2.57
N ALA A 391 4.02 -11.93 -2.45
CA ALA A 391 3.22 -11.02 -1.63
C ALA A 391 3.50 -11.23 -0.13
N VAL A 392 3.59 -12.50 0.31
CA VAL A 392 3.88 -12.84 1.70
C VAL A 392 5.26 -12.36 2.10
N GLN A 393 6.29 -12.55 1.25
CA GLN A 393 7.63 -12.02 1.49
C GLN A 393 7.59 -10.50 1.66
N ALA A 394 6.94 -9.78 0.74
CA ALA A 394 6.85 -8.32 0.81
C ALA A 394 6.17 -7.83 2.09
N VAL A 395 5.04 -8.45 2.48
CA VAL A 395 4.31 -8.10 3.72
C VAL A 395 5.15 -8.43 4.95
N CYS A 396 5.75 -9.61 5.03
CA CYS A 396 6.62 -10.00 6.14
C CYS A 396 7.83 -9.09 6.28
N HIS A 397 8.54 -8.82 5.19
CA HIS A 397 9.70 -7.94 5.22
C HIS A 397 9.30 -6.50 5.58
N SER A 398 8.18 -5.98 5.07
CA SER A 398 7.67 -4.66 5.50
C SER A 398 7.29 -4.65 6.99
N MET A 399 6.77 -5.74 7.56
CA MET A 399 6.54 -5.82 9.01
C MET A 399 7.85 -5.80 9.80
N LEU A 400 8.88 -6.52 9.33
CA LEU A 400 10.23 -6.43 9.91
C LEU A 400 10.73 -4.99 9.86
N SER A 401 10.64 -4.33 8.71
CA SER A 401 11.00 -2.92 8.54
C SER A 401 10.30 -2.04 9.56
N ILE A 402 8.98 -2.20 9.75
CA ILE A 402 8.17 -1.32 10.60
C ILE A 402 8.46 -1.52 12.09
N PHE A 403 8.63 -2.76 12.54
CA PHE A 403 8.62 -3.10 13.97
C PHE A 403 9.98 -3.51 14.55
N ALA A 404 10.99 -3.76 13.71
CA ALA A 404 12.36 -4.03 14.17
C ALA A 404 13.21 -2.80 14.54
N PRO A 405 13.03 -1.58 14.00
CA PRO A 405 13.84 -0.41 14.35
C PRO A 405 13.50 0.22 15.71
N LEU A 406 14.41 1.04 16.25
CA LEU A 406 14.24 1.73 17.54
C LEU A 406 13.05 2.69 17.55
N SER A 407 12.76 3.26 16.38
CA SER A 407 11.63 4.15 16.13
C SER A 407 10.32 3.39 15.86
N ALA A 408 10.28 2.07 16.10
CA ALA A 408 9.10 1.23 15.88
C ALA A 408 7.88 1.74 16.67
N PRO A 409 6.68 1.69 16.06
CA PRO A 409 5.45 1.92 16.80
C PRO A 409 5.16 0.74 17.72
N ASN A 410 4.28 0.96 18.70
CA ASN A 410 3.76 -0.14 19.52
C ASN A 410 3.01 -1.15 18.63
N ILE A 411 3.57 -2.35 18.47
CA ILE A 411 3.02 -3.45 17.67
C ILE A 411 1.59 -3.84 18.07
N ASN A 412 1.22 -3.62 19.34
CA ASN A 412 -0.10 -3.95 19.89
C ASN A 412 -1.13 -2.81 19.78
N THR A 413 -0.83 -1.79 18.98
CA THR A 413 -1.77 -0.69 18.68
C THR A 413 -3.04 -1.28 18.03
N LEU A 414 -4.21 -0.86 18.52
CA LEU A 414 -5.50 -1.35 18.01
C LEU A 414 -5.75 -0.88 16.58
N SER A 415 -6.28 -1.79 15.78
CA SER A 415 -6.56 -1.64 14.36
C SER A 415 -7.75 -0.73 14.10
N GLY A 416 -7.65 0.08 13.04
CA GLY A 416 -8.75 0.85 12.50
C GLY A 416 -9.63 0.06 11.51
N LEU A 417 -9.27 -1.20 11.22
CA LEU A 417 -10.05 -2.07 10.34
C LEU A 417 -11.20 -2.74 11.10
N PHE A 418 -12.27 -3.00 10.35
CA PHE A 418 -13.48 -3.66 10.83
C PHE A 418 -14.16 -2.97 12.03
N ARG A 419 -13.78 -1.74 12.37
CA ARG A 419 -14.32 -1.01 13.53
C ARG A 419 -15.84 -1.00 13.56
N ARG A 420 -16.39 -1.22 14.75
CA ARG A 420 -17.83 -1.12 15.01
C ARG A 420 -18.11 -0.27 16.23
N HIS A 421 -19.30 0.30 16.26
CA HIS A 421 -19.79 1.05 17.41
C HIS A 421 -20.98 0.31 17.99
N CYS A 422 -21.01 0.17 19.32
CA CYS A 422 -22.19 -0.33 20.01
C CYS A 422 -23.28 0.74 19.93
N THR A 423 -24.44 0.42 19.35
CA THR A 423 -25.56 1.35 19.23
C THR A 423 -26.23 1.68 20.57
N ASN A 424 -25.98 0.86 21.60
CA ASN A 424 -26.54 1.05 22.94
C ASN A 424 -25.64 1.92 23.83
N CYS A 425 -24.39 1.49 24.11
CA CYS A 425 -23.48 2.23 24.99
C CYS A 425 -22.49 3.17 24.28
N GLY A 426 -22.44 3.16 22.93
CA GLY A 426 -21.51 3.99 22.16
C GLY A 426 -20.06 3.49 22.13
N LEU A 427 -19.73 2.35 22.75
CA LEU A 427 -18.37 1.81 22.76
C LEU A 427 -17.84 1.56 21.34
N GLU A 428 -16.70 2.16 21.01
CA GLU A 428 -15.93 1.87 19.80
C GLU A 428 -15.15 0.56 20.01
N MET A 429 -15.54 -0.48 19.28
CA MET A 429 -14.89 -1.79 19.26
C MET A 429 -13.82 -1.79 18.18
N LYS A 430 -12.55 -1.80 18.61
CA LYS A 430 -11.37 -1.95 17.76
C LYS A 430 -10.70 -3.29 18.01
N LEU A 431 -10.23 -3.92 16.93
CA LEU A 431 -9.55 -5.20 16.97
C LEU A 431 -8.05 -5.02 17.30
N GLY A 432 -7.43 -6.01 17.94
CA GLY A 432 -5.97 -6.10 18.02
C GLY A 432 -5.35 -6.59 16.70
N PRO A 433 -4.02 -6.48 16.52
CA PRO A 433 -3.33 -6.91 15.30
C PRO A 433 -3.61 -8.36 14.91
N PHE A 434 -3.58 -9.29 15.87
CA PHE A 434 -3.88 -10.70 15.62
C PHE A 434 -5.36 -10.94 15.32
N HIS A 435 -6.30 -10.20 15.93
CA HIS A 435 -7.72 -10.28 15.58
C HIS A 435 -7.95 -9.81 14.15
N THR A 436 -7.31 -8.71 13.75
CA THR A 436 -7.38 -8.20 12.38
C THR A 436 -6.82 -9.23 11.40
N LEU A 437 -5.67 -9.85 11.70
CA LEU A 437 -5.11 -10.93 10.89
C LEU A 437 -6.05 -12.15 10.80
N VAL A 438 -6.75 -12.51 11.88
CA VAL A 438 -7.78 -13.56 11.87
C VAL A 438 -8.93 -13.19 10.93
N MET A 439 -9.40 -11.95 10.95
CA MET A 439 -10.42 -11.47 10.03
C MET A 439 -9.94 -11.48 8.58
N VAL A 440 -8.69 -11.08 8.33
CA VAL A 440 -8.05 -11.16 7.00
C VAL A 440 -8.01 -12.62 6.53
N ALA A 441 -7.56 -13.55 7.37
CA ALA A 441 -7.53 -14.98 7.05
C ALA A 441 -8.91 -15.55 6.77
N TYR A 442 -9.93 -15.14 7.53
CA TYR A 442 -11.33 -15.53 7.28
C TYR A 442 -11.80 -15.05 5.90
N TYR A 443 -11.54 -13.80 5.53
CA TYR A 443 -11.94 -13.27 4.23
C TYR A 443 -11.13 -13.82 3.07
N LEU A 444 -9.86 -14.18 3.27
CA LEU A 444 -9.08 -14.95 2.28
C LEU A 444 -9.73 -16.32 2.04
N ALA A 445 -10.24 -16.99 3.08
CA ALA A 445 -10.91 -18.28 2.95
C ALA A 445 -12.31 -18.18 2.31
N GLU A 446 -13.13 -17.21 2.74
CA GLU A 446 -14.54 -17.11 2.34
C GLU A 446 -14.75 -16.31 1.04
N CYS A 447 -13.93 -15.27 0.83
CA CYS A 447 -14.06 -14.33 -0.28
C CYS A 447 -12.84 -14.31 -1.22
N GLY A 448 -11.83 -15.14 -0.94
CA GLY A 448 -10.61 -15.20 -1.73
C GLY A 448 -10.68 -16.14 -2.93
N MET A 449 -9.51 -16.71 -3.24
CA MET A 449 -9.29 -17.57 -4.39
C MET A 449 -9.43 -19.05 -4.01
N ASP A 450 -9.92 -19.82 -4.97
CA ASP A 450 -10.31 -21.22 -4.77
C ASP A 450 -9.18 -22.13 -4.30
N ASP A 451 -7.92 -21.77 -4.51
CA ASP A 451 -6.74 -22.56 -4.17
C ASP A 451 -5.99 -22.04 -2.92
N GLU A 452 -6.60 -21.15 -2.14
CA GLU A 452 -6.05 -20.60 -0.91
C GLU A 452 -5.65 -21.68 0.11
N THR A 453 -4.49 -21.50 0.74
CA THR A 453 -3.91 -22.43 1.73
C THR A 453 -3.78 -21.79 3.11
N LEU A 454 -3.97 -20.47 3.21
CA LEU A 454 -3.71 -19.63 4.38
C LEU A 454 -2.26 -19.69 4.89
N PHE A 455 -1.32 -20.15 4.05
CA PHE A 455 0.10 -20.11 4.37
C PHE A 455 0.57 -18.68 4.66
N GLY A 456 0.15 -17.71 3.83
CA GLY A 456 0.50 -16.30 4.04
C GLY A 456 0.00 -15.72 5.36
N ALA A 457 -1.21 -16.10 5.80
CA ALA A 457 -1.73 -15.69 7.10
C ALA A 457 -0.94 -16.31 8.26
N VAL A 458 -0.52 -17.58 8.12
CA VAL A 458 0.37 -18.25 9.09
C VAL A 458 1.73 -17.55 9.14
N ALA A 459 2.32 -17.23 7.99
CA ALA A 459 3.59 -16.49 7.92
C ALA A 459 3.50 -15.12 8.59
N CYS A 460 2.43 -14.36 8.33
CA CYS A 460 2.22 -13.07 8.98
C CYS A 460 2.07 -13.20 10.50
N ALA A 461 1.35 -14.23 10.98
CA ALA A 461 1.17 -14.45 12.41
C ALA A 461 2.49 -14.77 13.12
N VAL A 462 3.31 -15.66 12.53
CA VAL A 462 4.61 -16.02 13.08
C VAL A 462 5.57 -14.83 13.04
N CYS A 463 5.56 -14.04 11.96
CA CYS A 463 6.34 -12.81 11.85
C CYS A 463 5.98 -11.81 12.96
N LEU A 464 4.69 -11.55 13.19
CA LEU A 464 4.23 -10.66 14.27
C LEU A 464 4.63 -11.19 15.66
N LEU A 465 4.58 -12.51 15.88
CA LEU A 465 5.01 -13.12 17.15
C LEU A 465 6.51 -12.94 17.40
N VAL A 466 7.35 -13.16 16.38
CA VAL A 466 8.80 -12.96 16.47
C VAL A 466 9.14 -11.48 16.70
N LEU A 467 8.30 -10.56 16.21
CA LEU A 467 8.38 -9.12 16.45
C LEU A 467 7.76 -8.66 17.78
N GLY A 468 7.33 -9.59 18.65
CA GLY A 468 6.83 -9.27 19.99
C GLY A 468 5.35 -8.91 20.09
N GLY A 469 4.55 -9.25 19.09
CA GLY A 469 3.09 -9.11 19.15
C GLY A 469 2.49 -9.94 20.29
N ASP A 470 1.52 -9.35 21.00
CA ASP A 470 0.79 -9.99 22.09
C ASP A 470 -0.43 -10.78 21.57
N ALA A 471 -0.29 -12.10 21.48
CA ALA A 471 -1.40 -12.99 21.10
C ALA A 471 -2.46 -13.18 22.20
N ALA A 472 -2.16 -12.82 23.45
CA ALA A 472 -3.09 -12.84 24.58
C ALA A 472 -3.89 -11.52 24.71
N LEU A 473 -3.55 -10.48 23.92
CA LEU A 473 -4.29 -9.23 23.88
C LEU A 473 -5.78 -9.52 23.63
N ALA A 474 -6.62 -8.99 24.52
CA ALA A 474 -8.06 -9.09 24.39
C ALA A 474 -8.64 -7.80 23.79
N ALA A 475 -9.60 -7.95 22.87
CA ALA A 475 -10.31 -6.86 22.24
C ALA A 475 -11.82 -7.03 22.44
N ASN A 476 -12.54 -5.93 22.68
CA ASN A 476 -14.00 -5.97 22.80
C ASN A 476 -14.63 -6.27 21.44
N VAL A 477 -15.37 -7.37 21.36
CA VAL A 477 -16.10 -7.79 20.15
C VAL A 477 -17.56 -8.06 20.55
N SER A 478 -18.50 -7.76 19.65
CA SER A 478 -19.93 -8.07 19.85
C SER A 478 -20.26 -9.48 19.36
N ASP A 479 -21.16 -10.20 20.04
CA ASP A 479 -21.68 -11.48 19.56
C ASP A 479 -22.29 -11.39 18.13
N ASP A 480 -22.87 -10.23 17.80
CA ASP A 480 -23.45 -9.95 16.47
C ASP A 480 -22.39 -9.72 15.39
N TRP A 481 -21.10 -9.73 15.75
CA TRP A 481 -20.00 -9.68 14.80
C TRP A 481 -20.08 -10.82 13.77
N PHE A 482 -20.47 -12.01 14.20
CA PHE A 482 -20.49 -13.25 13.41
C PHE A 482 -21.78 -13.50 12.65
N MET A 483 -22.89 -12.91 13.08
CA MET A 483 -24.20 -13.15 12.46
C MET A 483 -24.40 -12.36 11.17
N PHE A 484 -23.50 -11.40 10.84
CA PHE A 484 -23.71 -10.39 9.78
C PHE A 484 -25.10 -9.72 9.84
N ARG A 485 -25.77 -9.78 10.99
CA ARG A 485 -27.10 -9.25 11.24
C ARG A 485 -26.94 -8.00 12.09
N MET A 486 -27.37 -6.89 11.51
CA MET A 486 -27.69 -5.66 12.24
C MET A 486 -29.03 -5.85 12.97
N SER A 487 -29.13 -6.80 13.90
CA SER A 487 -30.33 -6.86 14.75
C SER A 487 -30.12 -5.98 15.96
N ALA A 488 -30.41 -4.70 15.77
CA ALA A 488 -30.49 -3.66 16.81
C ALA A 488 -31.75 -3.81 17.68
N GLU A 489 -32.08 -5.03 18.09
CA GLU A 489 -33.24 -5.31 18.94
C GLU A 489 -32.78 -6.05 20.20
N GLY A 490 -32.13 -5.29 21.07
CA GLY A 490 -31.78 -5.71 22.43
C GLY A 490 -31.36 -4.51 23.26
N ASP A 491 -32.01 -4.30 24.40
CA ASP A 491 -31.69 -3.21 25.35
C ASP A 491 -30.34 -3.41 26.07
N GLU A 492 -29.61 -4.48 25.78
CA GLU A 492 -28.39 -4.88 26.49
C GLU A 492 -27.15 -4.90 25.59
N CYS A 493 -26.02 -4.49 26.14
CA CYS A 493 -24.73 -4.54 25.46
C CYS A 493 -24.19 -5.98 25.43
N ARG A 494 -23.98 -6.54 24.23
CA ARG A 494 -23.45 -7.90 24.02
C ARG A 494 -21.98 -7.95 23.58
N HIS A 495 -21.20 -6.96 24.00
CA HIS A 495 -19.77 -6.93 23.71
C HIS A 495 -18.97 -7.48 24.90
N HIS A 496 -17.96 -8.29 24.61
CA HIS A 496 -17.07 -8.83 25.62
C HIS A 496 -15.63 -8.92 25.08
N PRO A 497 -14.62 -8.85 25.98
CA PRO A 497 -13.23 -8.94 25.59
C PRO A 497 -12.87 -10.39 25.24
N ILE A 498 -12.35 -10.60 24.04
CA ILE A 498 -11.88 -11.91 23.57
C ILE A 498 -10.49 -11.80 22.96
N THR A 499 -9.70 -12.87 23.03
CA THR A 499 -8.41 -12.98 22.32
C THR A 499 -8.61 -13.37 20.85
N ALA A 500 -7.56 -13.24 20.03
CA ALA A 500 -7.62 -13.64 18.63
C ALA A 500 -7.91 -15.14 18.45
N ALA A 501 -7.40 -15.99 19.35
CA ALA A 501 -7.71 -17.42 19.34
C ALA A 501 -9.18 -17.69 19.68
N GLN A 502 -9.75 -16.99 20.67
CA GLN A 502 -11.17 -17.10 21.02
C GLN A 502 -12.07 -16.59 19.88
N LEU A 503 -11.67 -15.52 19.18
CA LEU A 503 -12.35 -15.04 17.98
C LEU A 503 -12.44 -16.15 16.90
N MET A 504 -11.35 -16.91 16.69
CA MET A 504 -11.37 -18.04 15.74
C MET A 504 -12.30 -19.17 16.16
N GLU A 505 -12.47 -19.44 17.45
CA GLU A 505 -13.38 -20.48 17.97
C GLU A 505 -14.85 -20.14 17.75
N GLN A 506 -15.18 -18.84 17.74
CA GLN A 506 -16.55 -18.36 17.54
C GLN A 506 -16.99 -18.39 16.06
N ILE A 507 -16.06 -18.58 15.12
CA ILE A 507 -16.41 -18.71 13.70
C ILE A 507 -17.21 -20.02 13.48
N PRO A 508 -18.41 -19.96 12.86
CA PRO A 508 -19.24 -21.14 12.68
C PRO A 508 -18.52 -22.26 11.94
N ARG A 509 -18.52 -23.48 12.50
CA ARG A 509 -17.95 -24.68 11.85
C ARG A 509 -18.52 -24.91 10.46
N ALA A 510 -19.82 -24.64 10.28
CA ALA A 510 -20.49 -24.73 8.98
C ALA A 510 -19.88 -23.81 7.91
N ALA A 511 -19.27 -22.67 8.27
CA ALA A 511 -18.54 -21.83 7.33
C ALA A 511 -17.20 -22.49 6.96
N ILE A 512 -16.45 -22.95 7.96
CA ILE A 512 -15.14 -23.60 7.81
C ILE A 512 -15.24 -24.90 6.98
N ASP A 513 -16.30 -25.68 7.20
CA ASP A 513 -16.55 -26.96 6.53
C ASP A 513 -16.76 -26.80 5.01
N ARG A 514 -17.14 -25.60 4.54
CA ARG A 514 -17.27 -25.28 3.10
C ARG A 514 -15.92 -25.02 2.42
N TRP A 515 -14.88 -24.69 3.19
CA TRP A 515 -13.56 -24.41 2.64
C TRP A 515 -12.86 -25.68 2.20
N LYS A 516 -11.90 -25.56 1.27
CA LYS A 516 -11.12 -26.71 0.82
C LYS A 516 -10.16 -27.19 1.92
N SER A 517 -9.81 -28.48 1.87
CA SER A 517 -8.93 -29.13 2.85
C SER A 517 -7.59 -28.40 3.11
N PRO A 518 -6.87 -27.85 2.10
CA PRO A 518 -5.67 -27.05 2.35
C PRO A 518 -5.95 -25.80 3.20
N CYS A 519 -7.00 -25.05 2.88
CA CYS A 519 -7.44 -23.88 3.62
C CYS A 519 -7.84 -24.21 5.07
N GLN A 520 -8.61 -25.29 5.28
CA GLN A 520 -8.95 -25.77 6.63
C GLN A 520 -7.70 -26.16 7.44
N THR A 521 -6.70 -26.75 6.78
CA THR A 521 -5.42 -27.09 7.42
C THR A 521 -4.68 -25.82 7.85
N GLY A 522 -4.60 -24.81 6.98
CA GLY A 522 -3.99 -23.52 7.32
C GLY A 522 -4.72 -22.79 8.43
N TRP A 523 -6.05 -22.75 8.39
CA TRP A 523 -6.88 -22.19 9.46
C TRP A 523 -6.60 -22.86 10.81
N ARG A 524 -6.51 -24.20 10.83
CA ARG A 524 -6.19 -24.96 12.03
C ARG A 524 -4.77 -24.67 12.54
N CYS A 525 -3.79 -24.52 11.65
CA CYS A 525 -2.43 -24.14 12.03
C CYS A 525 -2.41 -22.75 12.68
N LEU A 526 -3.03 -21.76 12.04
CA LEU A 526 -3.14 -20.40 12.56
C LEU A 526 -3.76 -20.38 13.96
N PHE A 527 -4.88 -21.07 14.15
CA PHE A 527 -5.53 -21.21 15.45
C PHE A 527 -4.59 -21.77 16.52
N LEU A 528 -3.92 -22.89 16.23
CA LEU A 528 -3.03 -23.54 17.21
C LEU A 528 -1.80 -22.68 17.53
N ILE A 529 -1.28 -21.92 16.56
CA ILE A 529 -0.18 -20.97 16.77
C ILE A 529 -0.63 -19.89 17.77
N LEU A 530 -1.76 -19.22 17.51
CA LEU A 530 -2.26 -18.16 18.39
C LEU A 530 -2.62 -18.69 19.79
N GLN A 531 -3.26 -19.86 19.87
CA GLN A 531 -3.59 -20.49 21.15
C GLN A 531 -2.35 -20.78 21.99
N ARG A 532 -1.31 -21.38 21.39
CA ARG A 532 -0.04 -21.70 22.08
C ARG A 532 0.73 -20.44 22.46
N ALA A 533 0.74 -19.42 21.60
CA ALA A 533 1.39 -18.15 21.89
C ALA A 533 0.74 -17.43 23.08
N ALA A 534 -0.60 -17.34 23.10
CA ALA A 534 -1.33 -16.70 24.19
C ALA A 534 -1.14 -17.43 25.53
N ALA A 535 -1.14 -18.77 25.53
CA ALA A 535 -0.90 -19.58 26.72
C ALA A 535 0.50 -19.34 27.32
N ARG A 536 1.54 -19.35 26.48
CA ARG A 536 2.93 -19.15 26.92
C ARG A 536 3.19 -17.76 27.48
N LEU A 537 2.63 -16.72 26.87
CA LEU A 537 2.78 -15.36 27.39
C LEU A 537 2.12 -15.22 28.77
N SER A 538 0.97 -15.88 28.97
CA SER A 538 0.28 -15.92 30.26
C SER A 538 1.13 -16.61 31.34
N GLU A 539 1.80 -17.72 31.01
CA GLU A 539 2.74 -18.41 31.90
C GLU A 539 3.96 -17.55 32.24
N TYR A 540 4.56 -16.91 31.24
CA TYR A 540 5.73 -16.03 31.41
C TYR A 540 5.42 -14.81 32.28
N LEU A 541 4.30 -14.12 32.04
CA LEU A 541 3.86 -12.99 32.85
C LEU A 541 3.48 -13.41 34.27
N GLY A 542 2.91 -14.61 34.44
CA GLY A 542 2.68 -15.22 35.75
C GLY A 542 3.98 -15.37 36.55
N PHE A 543 5.02 -15.92 35.91
CA PHE A 543 6.34 -16.10 36.51
C PHE A 543 7.01 -14.77 36.89
N ARG A 544 7.01 -13.75 36.00
CA ARG A 544 7.54 -12.41 36.33
C ARG A 544 6.76 -11.76 37.49
N ARG A 545 5.44 -11.93 37.55
CA ARG A 545 4.61 -11.36 38.63
C ARG A 545 4.92 -12.03 39.97
N GLU A 546 5.12 -13.34 40.01
CA GLU A 546 5.54 -14.05 41.20
C GLU A 546 6.95 -13.65 41.66
N GLN A 547 7.89 -13.45 40.74
CA GLN A 547 9.23 -12.92 41.05
C GLN A 547 9.18 -11.48 41.57
N ALA A 548 8.41 -10.59 40.94
CA ALA A 548 8.23 -9.21 41.42
C ALA A 548 7.57 -9.17 42.80
N SER A 549 6.61 -10.05 43.07
CA SER A 549 6.01 -10.21 44.41
C SER A 549 7.00 -10.77 45.44
N ARG A 550 7.97 -11.62 45.04
CA ARG A 550 9.06 -12.08 45.92
C ARG A 550 10.05 -10.97 46.24
N VAL A 551 10.41 -10.12 45.26
CA VAL A 551 11.28 -8.95 45.46
C VAL A 551 10.61 -7.89 46.35
N LEU A 552 9.31 -7.66 46.20
CA LEU A 552 8.55 -6.76 47.08
C LEU A 552 8.38 -7.32 48.50
N ASN A 553 8.27 -8.64 48.67
CA ASN A 553 8.22 -9.28 49.99
C ASN A 553 9.59 -9.29 50.71
N HIS A 554 10.72 -9.21 49.99
CA HIS A 554 12.05 -9.04 50.58
C HIS A 554 12.40 -7.60 50.98
N ARG A 555 11.63 -6.59 50.55
CA ARG A 555 11.78 -5.19 51.00
C ARG A 555 10.96 -4.81 52.24
N ASN A 556 10.22 -5.75 52.84
CA ASN A 556 9.40 -5.51 54.04
C ASN A 556 10.06 -5.96 55.36
N ILE A 557 11.36 -6.27 55.36
CA ILE A 557 12.13 -6.50 56.59
C ILE A 557 13.32 -5.54 56.56
N GLU A 558 13.41 -4.71 57.60
CA GLU A 558 14.42 -3.67 57.91
C GLU A 558 14.25 -2.30 57.20
N LEU A 559 13.30 -1.53 57.74
CA LEU A 559 13.43 -0.08 57.87
C LEU A 559 14.36 0.21 59.05
N ASP A 560 15.58 0.67 58.79
CA ASP A 560 16.22 1.67 59.65
C ASP A 560 17.11 2.62 58.82
N TYR A 561 17.08 3.88 59.22
CA TYR A 561 17.61 5.05 58.51
C TYR A 561 19.14 5.07 58.35
N GLN A 562 19.67 5.40 57.17
CA GLN A 562 20.46 6.62 56.92
C GLN A 562 20.92 6.79 55.46
N GLU A 563 20.89 8.04 55.00
CA GLU A 563 21.42 8.55 53.73
C GLU A 563 22.93 8.28 53.59
N ASP A 564 23.38 7.72 52.46
CA ASP A 564 24.49 8.32 51.70
C ASP A 564 24.57 7.77 50.27
N TYR A 565 24.84 8.67 49.33
CA TYR A 565 25.05 8.35 47.92
C TYR A 565 26.45 7.76 47.73
N THR A 566 26.57 6.48 47.39
CA THR A 566 27.74 5.97 46.67
C THR A 566 27.34 4.86 45.69
N TYR A 567 27.69 5.09 44.43
CA TYR A 567 27.66 4.12 43.36
C TYR A 567 28.74 3.07 43.68
N GLN A 568 28.32 1.88 44.16
CA GLN A 568 29.21 0.73 44.27
C GLN A 568 28.61 -0.46 43.56
N ASP A 569 29.28 -0.78 42.47
CA ASP A 569 29.33 -2.04 41.76
C ASP A 569 29.24 -3.21 42.77
N SER A 570 28.11 -3.90 42.77
CA SER A 570 27.94 -5.16 43.48
C SER A 570 27.54 -6.21 42.46
N GLU A 571 28.56 -6.93 42.02
CA GLU A 571 28.47 -8.23 41.37
C GLU A 571 27.81 -9.23 42.36
N GLU A 572 26.49 -9.19 42.48
CA GLU A 572 25.74 -10.34 42.99
C GLU A 572 25.41 -11.26 41.81
N GLU A 573 26.30 -12.22 41.59
CA GLU A 573 26.06 -13.43 40.81
C GLU A 573 24.88 -14.21 41.40
N GLY A 574 23.66 -13.79 41.07
CA GLY A 574 22.52 -14.68 41.07
C GLY A 574 22.72 -15.67 39.93
N GLU A 575 22.75 -16.97 40.23
CA GLU A 575 22.67 -18.04 39.24
C GLU A 575 21.35 -17.92 38.45
N TYR A 576 21.36 -17.08 37.41
CA TYR A 576 20.38 -17.14 36.34
C TYR A 576 20.63 -18.47 35.62
N GLU A 577 19.63 -19.36 35.58
CA GLU A 577 19.66 -20.45 34.61
C GLU A 577 19.91 -19.84 33.23
N GLU A 578 21.12 -20.04 32.74
CA GLU A 578 21.60 -19.63 31.43
C GLU A 578 20.83 -20.46 30.39
N TYR A 579 19.60 -20.03 30.08
CA TYR A 579 18.97 -20.42 28.82
C TYR A 579 19.96 -20.08 27.71
N PRO A 580 20.26 -20.98 26.76
CA PRO A 580 21.22 -20.74 25.70
C PRO A 580 20.74 -19.53 24.88
N GLY A 581 21.22 -18.36 25.29
CA GLY A 581 20.72 -17.08 24.86
C GLY A 581 21.23 -16.83 23.46
N CYS A 582 20.32 -16.51 22.54
CA CYS A 582 20.66 -16.00 21.22
C CYS A 582 21.79 -14.95 21.35
N PHE A 583 22.93 -15.12 20.68
CA PHE A 583 24.06 -14.18 20.76
C PHE A 583 23.69 -12.79 20.21
N LEU A 584 22.62 -12.71 19.40
CA LEU A 584 21.99 -11.45 19.02
C LEU A 584 21.27 -10.76 20.20
N ARG A 585 21.42 -11.22 21.45
CA ARG A 585 20.93 -10.54 22.67
C ARG A 585 21.38 -9.08 22.78
N GLN A 586 22.50 -8.69 22.17
CA GLN A 586 22.91 -7.28 22.03
C GLN A 586 22.16 -6.54 20.92
N CYS A 587 21.87 -7.17 19.78
CA CYS A 587 20.98 -6.64 18.74
C CYS A 587 19.50 -6.62 19.19
N HIS A 588 19.16 -7.49 20.15
CA HIS A 588 17.86 -7.59 20.82
C HIS A 588 17.83 -6.76 22.12
N TRP A 589 18.94 -6.16 22.58
CA TRP A 589 18.97 -5.48 23.90
C TRP A 589 17.97 -4.31 23.94
N ASN A 590 17.73 -3.67 22.79
CA ASN A 590 16.79 -2.56 22.69
C ASN A 590 15.34 -2.98 22.43
N TYR A 591 15.10 -4.26 22.14
CA TYR A 591 13.77 -4.78 21.81
C TYR A 591 13.56 -6.00 22.68
N ASP A 592 12.76 -5.86 23.75
CA ASP A 592 12.37 -6.93 24.68
C ASP A 592 11.52 -7.99 23.94
N LEU A 593 12.09 -8.60 22.89
CA LEU A 593 11.46 -9.51 21.95
C LEU A 593 11.37 -10.88 22.62
N PRO A 594 10.17 -11.43 22.77
CA PRO A 594 9.98 -12.72 23.41
C PRO A 594 10.61 -13.81 22.54
N CYS A 595 11.70 -14.42 23.03
CA CYS A 595 12.16 -15.69 22.47
C CYS A 595 11.10 -16.75 22.81
N ILE A 596 10.39 -17.26 21.80
CA ILE A 596 9.48 -18.39 21.97
C ILE A 596 10.14 -19.61 21.32
N PRO A 597 10.87 -20.47 22.07
CA PRO A 597 11.84 -21.45 21.53
C PRO A 597 11.29 -22.47 20.53
N LYS A 598 9.96 -22.60 20.40
CA LYS A 598 9.33 -23.46 19.38
C LYS A 598 8.97 -22.69 18.10
N PHE A 599 8.65 -21.41 18.17
CA PHE A 599 8.30 -20.65 16.96
C PHE A 599 9.51 -20.24 16.14
N GLY A 600 10.73 -20.23 16.69
CA GLY A 600 11.94 -19.94 15.92
C GLY A 600 12.17 -20.90 14.76
N THR A 601 12.08 -22.22 14.99
CA THR A 601 12.21 -23.22 13.90
C THR A 601 11.14 -23.02 12.82
N LEU A 602 9.91 -22.66 13.22
CA LEU A 602 8.84 -22.36 12.28
C LEU A 602 9.14 -21.09 11.48
N TRP A 603 9.64 -20.03 12.12
CA TRP A 603 10.00 -18.80 11.45
C TRP A 603 11.16 -19.00 10.46
N ALA A 604 12.24 -19.67 10.87
CA ALA A 604 13.35 -20.04 10.00
C ALA A 604 12.87 -20.85 8.77
N SER A 605 11.96 -21.81 8.98
CA SER A 605 11.38 -22.61 7.89
C SER A 605 10.52 -21.76 6.94
N ILE A 606 9.75 -20.81 7.47
CA ILE A 606 8.91 -19.90 6.66
C ILE A 606 9.79 -18.95 5.85
N GLN A 607 10.81 -18.34 6.46
CA GLN A 607 11.77 -17.49 5.76
C GLN A 607 12.45 -18.26 4.63
N THR A 608 12.92 -19.48 4.91
CA THR A 608 13.54 -20.34 3.89
C THR A 608 12.59 -20.66 2.74
N GLU A 609 11.34 -21.03 3.03
CA GLU A 609 10.33 -21.26 1.99
C GLU A 609 10.09 -20.00 1.14
N LEU A 610 9.97 -18.83 1.78
CA LEU A 610 9.79 -17.55 1.10
C LEU A 610 11.02 -17.11 0.30
N LEU A 611 12.23 -17.54 0.65
CA LEU A 611 13.46 -17.12 -0.05
C LEU A 611 13.95 -18.14 -1.07
N THR A 612 13.40 -19.35 -1.10
CA THR A 612 13.90 -20.43 -1.97
C THR A 612 12.87 -20.98 -2.94
N TYR A 613 11.58 -20.72 -2.71
CA TYR A 613 10.50 -21.28 -3.52
C TYR A 613 9.55 -20.26 -4.12
N ARG A 614 9.28 -20.41 -5.41
CA ARG A 614 8.22 -19.70 -6.12
C ARG A 614 7.47 -20.62 -7.09
N LYS A 615 6.24 -20.26 -7.41
CA LYS A 615 5.47 -20.92 -8.46
C LYS A 615 6.06 -20.55 -9.85
N VAL A 616 6.64 -21.53 -10.55
CA VAL A 616 7.28 -21.32 -11.86
C VAL A 616 6.24 -21.44 -12.98
N THR A 617 5.38 -22.44 -12.92
CA THR A 617 4.32 -22.72 -13.89
C THR A 617 2.96 -22.86 -13.18
N ASP A 618 1.86 -22.76 -13.93
CA ASP A 618 0.51 -22.91 -13.35
C ASP A 618 0.23 -24.27 -12.72
N ARG A 619 1.02 -25.29 -13.09
CA ARG A 619 0.91 -26.67 -12.59
C ARG A 619 1.65 -26.88 -11.27
N ASP A 620 2.58 -26.00 -10.92
CA ASP A 620 3.39 -26.17 -9.73
C ASP A 620 2.55 -25.94 -8.47
N PRO A 621 2.81 -26.71 -7.40
CA PRO A 621 2.14 -26.49 -6.14
C PRO A 621 2.51 -25.11 -5.61
N SER A 622 1.66 -24.55 -4.77
CA SER A 622 1.88 -23.17 -4.34
C SER A 622 2.71 -23.03 -3.09
N ILE A 623 3.00 -24.14 -2.43
CA ILE A 623 3.98 -24.31 -1.36
C ILE A 623 4.88 -25.44 -1.86
N SER A 624 6.19 -25.35 -1.63
CA SER A 624 7.16 -26.34 -2.04
C SER A 624 6.88 -27.71 -1.41
N ALA A 625 7.53 -28.75 -1.94
CA ALA A 625 7.53 -30.06 -1.29
C ALA A 625 8.30 -30.04 0.05
N ASN A 626 9.12 -29.02 0.28
CA ASN A 626 10.04 -28.89 1.41
C ASN A 626 9.36 -28.27 2.66
N PHE A 627 8.27 -27.52 2.47
CA PHE A 627 7.44 -26.98 3.55
C PHE A 627 6.06 -27.66 3.61
N ARG A 628 5.77 -28.41 4.68
CA ARG A 628 4.55 -29.22 4.80
C ARG A 628 3.57 -28.70 5.85
N MET A 629 2.52 -28.02 5.41
CA MET A 629 1.41 -27.53 6.28
C MET A 629 0.73 -28.63 7.11
N ARG A 630 0.64 -29.86 6.59
CA ARG A 630 0.09 -31.00 7.35
C ARG A 630 1.01 -31.46 8.47
N SER A 631 2.32 -31.44 8.25
CA SER A 631 3.31 -31.72 9.29
C SER A 631 3.28 -30.64 10.37
N LEU A 632 3.19 -29.37 9.96
CA LEU A 632 3.03 -28.23 10.86
C LEU A 632 1.82 -28.43 11.78
N ARG A 633 0.67 -28.78 11.22
CA ARG A 633 -0.53 -29.08 11.99
C ARG A 633 -0.30 -30.20 13.01
N ARG A 634 0.31 -31.32 12.62
CA ARG A 634 0.53 -32.46 13.53
C ARG A 634 1.44 -32.09 14.69
N TRP A 635 2.51 -31.34 14.43
CA TRP A 635 3.42 -30.84 15.45
C TRP A 635 2.73 -29.82 16.39
N LEU A 636 1.91 -28.93 15.83
CA LEU A 636 1.06 -28.00 16.60
C LEU A 636 -0.06 -28.70 17.39
N GLU A 637 -0.43 -29.93 17.02
CA GLU A 637 -1.35 -30.78 17.80
C GLU A 637 -0.61 -31.61 18.86
N GLY A 638 0.73 -31.58 18.90
CA GLY A 638 1.54 -32.41 19.81
C GLY A 638 1.58 -33.88 19.41
N LYS A 639 1.26 -34.21 18.15
CA LYS A 639 1.33 -35.59 17.62
C LYS A 639 2.74 -36.00 17.20
N THR A 640 3.65 -35.04 17.11
CA THR A 640 5.07 -35.22 16.85
C THR A 640 5.82 -34.26 17.76
N ASP A 641 7.01 -34.66 18.21
CA ASP A 641 7.86 -33.82 19.06
C ASP A 641 8.47 -32.67 18.25
N ASP A 642 8.86 -32.98 17.00
CA ASP A 642 9.50 -32.05 16.07
C ASP A 642 8.61 -31.67 14.88
N PHE A 643 8.99 -30.57 14.22
CA PHE A 643 8.36 -30.12 12.98
C PHE A 643 8.94 -30.90 11.79
N LEU A 644 8.32 -32.05 11.50
CA LEU A 644 8.73 -33.00 10.46
C LEU A 644 8.44 -32.50 9.03
N THR A 645 9.25 -31.53 8.58
CA THR A 645 9.24 -31.00 7.21
C THR A 645 10.64 -31.18 6.60
N PRO A 646 10.78 -31.44 5.29
CA PRO A 646 12.10 -31.66 4.67
C PRO A 646 13.11 -30.54 4.95
N LEU A 647 12.69 -29.27 5.02
CA LEU A 647 13.59 -28.18 5.39
C LEU A 647 14.36 -28.43 6.70
N VAL A 648 13.71 -29.07 7.67
CA VAL A 648 14.28 -29.42 8.99
C VAL A 648 14.90 -30.82 8.96
N GLU A 649 14.15 -31.82 8.49
CA GLU A 649 14.57 -33.24 8.51
C GLU A 649 15.84 -33.49 7.68
N ASP A 650 15.94 -32.84 6.53
CA ASP A 650 17.06 -33.01 5.60
C ASP A 650 18.15 -31.95 5.80
N MET A 651 18.09 -31.17 6.90
CA MET A 651 19.05 -30.11 7.25
C MET A 651 19.32 -29.14 6.09
N MET A 652 18.24 -28.71 5.41
CA MET A 652 18.34 -27.82 4.24
C MET A 652 18.60 -26.36 4.63
N MET A 653 18.36 -26.02 5.89
CA MET A 653 18.58 -24.67 6.43
C MET A 653 19.99 -24.53 7.02
N LYS A 654 20.58 -23.34 6.91
CA LYS A 654 21.76 -22.97 7.71
C LYS A 654 21.40 -22.91 9.20
N THR A 655 22.41 -22.83 10.07
CA THR A 655 22.20 -22.70 11.50
C THR A 655 21.40 -21.44 11.83
N TYR A 656 20.47 -21.57 12.76
CA TYR A 656 19.60 -20.49 13.23
C TYR A 656 19.41 -20.59 14.74
N TRP A 657 19.09 -19.46 15.36
CA TRP A 657 18.83 -19.34 16.79
C TRP A 657 17.41 -19.78 17.17
N ASP A 658 17.15 -20.01 18.46
CA ASP A 658 15.83 -20.39 18.99
C ASP A 658 14.70 -19.39 18.69
N CYS A 659 15.06 -18.15 18.35
CA CYS A 659 14.15 -17.09 17.91
C CYS A 659 13.89 -17.10 16.38
N GLY A 660 14.57 -17.97 15.62
CA GLY A 660 14.35 -18.21 14.20
C GLY A 660 15.20 -17.36 13.25
N TRP A 661 16.14 -16.58 13.78
CA TRP A 661 17.09 -15.78 13.03
C TRP A 661 18.33 -16.60 12.67
N PHE A 662 18.88 -16.43 11.46
CA PHE A 662 20.01 -17.20 10.97
C PHE A 662 21.35 -16.67 11.53
N GLU A 663 22.32 -17.58 11.72
CA GLU A 663 23.68 -17.22 12.16
C GLU A 663 24.44 -16.50 11.03
N ASN A 664 25.12 -15.39 11.37
CA ASN A 664 25.87 -14.51 10.45
C ASN A 664 25.04 -13.63 9.50
N ASP A 665 23.75 -13.41 9.79
CA ASP A 665 23.00 -12.35 9.12
C ASP A 665 23.41 -10.99 9.71
N GLU A 666 24.28 -10.26 8.99
CA GLU A 666 24.70 -8.91 9.36
C GLU A 666 23.53 -7.90 9.30
N THR A 667 22.41 -8.30 8.68
CA THR A 667 21.21 -7.47 8.50
C THR A 667 19.97 -8.15 9.08
N ILE A 668 19.63 -7.85 10.33
CA ILE A 668 18.36 -8.30 10.98
C ILE A 668 17.07 -8.00 10.17
N TYR A 669 17.17 -7.19 9.12
CA TYR A 669 16.02 -6.69 8.36
C TYR A 669 15.60 -7.62 7.22
N VAL A 670 16.54 -8.26 6.51
CA VAL A 670 16.21 -9.05 5.31
C VAL A 670 17.26 -10.13 5.00
N PRO A 671 17.07 -11.38 5.45
CA PRO A 671 17.95 -12.47 5.05
C PRO A 671 17.88 -12.72 3.54
N THR A 672 19.02 -13.04 2.94
CA THR A 672 19.11 -13.50 1.56
C THR A 672 18.92 -15.00 1.46
N ALA A 673 18.70 -15.51 0.25
CA ALA A 673 18.54 -16.94 0.04
C ALA A 673 19.83 -17.73 0.38
N SER A 674 21.00 -17.10 0.22
CA SER A 674 22.28 -17.63 0.68
C SER A 674 22.42 -17.67 2.20
N ASP A 675 21.75 -16.79 2.94
CA ASP A 675 21.82 -16.74 4.41
C ASP A 675 20.99 -17.87 5.05
N VAL A 676 19.95 -18.33 4.35
CA VAL A 676 19.04 -19.34 4.89
C VAL A 676 19.34 -20.77 4.42
N SER A 677 20.01 -20.94 3.27
CA SER A 677 20.16 -22.25 2.63
C SER A 677 21.51 -22.91 2.93
N SER A 678 21.51 -24.17 3.39
CA SER A 678 22.75 -24.93 3.65
C SER A 678 23.44 -25.40 2.36
N HIS A 679 22.66 -25.54 1.28
CA HIS A 679 23.09 -25.87 -0.07
C HIS A 679 22.08 -25.32 -1.10
N TYR A 680 22.40 -25.40 -2.39
CA TYR A 680 21.49 -24.91 -3.44
C TYR A 680 20.32 -25.89 -3.67
N PHE A 681 19.09 -25.44 -3.45
CA PHE A 681 17.84 -26.18 -3.77
C PHE A 681 16.70 -25.25 -4.23
N MET A 682 17.05 -24.02 -4.61
CA MET A 682 16.08 -22.98 -4.96
C MET A 682 15.49 -23.21 -6.36
N ASN A 683 14.32 -22.63 -6.63
CA ASN A 683 13.74 -22.59 -7.98
C ASN A 683 13.55 -21.16 -8.52
N LEU A 684 14.47 -20.27 -8.15
CA LEU A 684 14.40 -18.83 -8.44
C LEU A 684 15.15 -18.42 -9.72
N ASP A 685 15.80 -19.34 -10.42
CA ASP A 685 16.61 -19.09 -11.63
C ASP A 685 15.79 -18.76 -12.89
N VAL A 686 14.64 -18.09 -12.74
CA VAL A 686 13.84 -17.58 -13.86
C VAL A 686 14.11 -16.09 -13.99
N TRP A 687 15.28 -15.76 -14.57
CA TRP A 687 15.82 -14.41 -14.70
C TRP A 687 14.83 -13.39 -15.30
N GLY A 688 14.02 -13.80 -16.28
CA GLY A 688 13.01 -12.92 -16.90
C GLY A 688 11.83 -12.52 -16.00
N ARG A 689 11.73 -13.07 -14.78
CA ARG A 689 10.75 -12.71 -13.75
C ARG A 689 11.38 -12.22 -12.44
N ALA A 690 12.72 -12.17 -12.41
CA ALA A 690 13.49 -11.80 -11.25
C ALA A 690 13.92 -10.34 -11.32
N THR A 691 13.66 -9.60 -10.25
CA THR A 691 14.34 -8.32 -9.98
C THR A 691 15.30 -8.57 -8.82
N PHE A 692 16.58 -8.28 -9.04
CA PHE A 692 17.60 -8.37 -8.01
C PHE A 692 17.70 -7.03 -7.31
N ILE A 693 17.63 -7.07 -5.98
CA ILE A 693 17.61 -5.89 -5.15
C ILE A 693 18.71 -5.96 -4.10
N ASP A 694 19.50 -4.89 -4.01
CA ASP A 694 20.54 -4.77 -3.00
C ASP A 694 19.90 -4.71 -1.61
N THR A 695 20.39 -5.53 -0.69
CA THR A 695 20.07 -5.34 0.72
C THR A 695 20.64 -4.00 1.15
N ILE A 696 19.77 -3.06 1.53
CA ILE A 696 20.21 -1.82 2.19
C ILE A 696 20.77 -2.25 3.55
N VAL A 697 22.09 -2.40 3.64
CA VAL A 697 22.78 -2.56 4.91
C VAL A 697 22.80 -1.16 5.54
N PRO A 698 22.11 -0.91 6.66
CA PRO A 698 22.41 0.28 7.43
C PRO A 698 23.86 0.12 7.88
N LEU A 699 24.78 0.85 7.23
CA LEU A 699 26.14 1.00 7.72
C LEU A 699 26.00 1.38 9.19
N GLY A 700 26.45 0.49 10.08
CA GLY A 700 26.36 0.69 11.51
C GLY A 700 26.80 2.10 11.83
N GLY A 701 25.91 2.86 12.46
CA GLY A 701 26.26 4.15 13.03
C GLY A 701 27.45 3.91 13.94
N GLY A 702 28.64 4.28 13.46
CA GLY A 702 29.79 4.44 14.33
C GLY A 702 29.39 5.44 15.38
N PHE A 703 29.27 4.97 16.62
CA PHE A 703 29.26 5.83 17.79
C PHE A 703 30.44 6.81 17.68
N ILE A 704 30.16 8.10 17.69
CA ILE A 704 31.05 9.12 18.24
C ILE A 704 30.51 9.48 19.61
#